data_AF-A0A2A4Z407-F1
#
_entry.id   AF-A0A2A4Z407-F1
#
_cell.length_a   1.000
_cell.length_b   1.000
_cell.length_c   1.000
_cell.angle_alpha   90.00
_cell.angle_beta   90.00
_cell.angle_gamma   90.00
#
_symmetry.space_group_name_H-M   'P 1'
#
loop_
_entity.id
_entity.type
_entity.pdbx_description
1 polymer ?
#
loop_
_entity_poly.entity_id
_entity_poly.type
_entity_poly.pdbx_seq_one_letter_code
_entity_poly.pdbx_strand_id
1 'polypeptide(L)'
;MKNLLTLLLVTLISTSSNLYASHIPGGNITYQCTGNPNEYVITLELYVNCPNSLGNQYMITTYNDCGLTNPFITLIQTGIEQEISSACPSQTSLCNGGTLPGIKMFTYEATITLPDTCDSWKFVYDICCRNTSSNLSGASSNNIYFETIMNSQTAPCDDSPYITNQPYPFVCAGIPQSYCPGIVDPNGDSIYVQSINPMGTNGTPIAHTAGYSAAVPLNNFTLDSQTGCITFNQATLGNYVVSYLIEAYDNAGNMTGSIVHDFQFQVLNCSNTPPISGGIVLTSGNATLLGPGLLEICEGASTCFDVTFTDIDALDTLAIDTALSSLFTLLPGASITTTGINPYTVSICWTVPAGSNSSLSTTLTVNDGACPVIANAAQLINFNIINNTTVNPDITICGSQTAQLSAAGGSVFTWTSIAGDPINVGSNFSCNPCSNPIASPSVTTTYLVTSDLIAGCGSTDTVIVNVALDFTITAYGDTLLCASSVVPIGVNMSPLGSYTINWTPAASLNDPTISTPLATPSETTTYNVTVTSTLGCSKTDTVNVSVNPTPIPTISPGDSTFCAGTPIQFDVLTSTLVDNFTGSFDPSQWSTVSGASVGNPCVPFNGTALNFDTPNRELISNSLLTSNCTTFDFCLWIGNDISTGVTGCENADLNEDIELSYSTNGGATWITIQTFLTSNWDTGGPYANVWQCFSIPIPAGALTNNTQFKWAQIGFYGTTIDNWSIDNINLSCSNNNYIYSWSPGNTLSDSTITNPIATPTVTTNYTLTVTDTATGCSTSNSQTITTVANYILQLTPDDTICVGNTVNFNVATSVPGTYSYLWSPGGLLSDSTIFNPIGTFNTPGTNQFIITVSNGSCIVNDTVNITVNICTYINELGDLYDISIFPNPNTGSFNITKPANLDQSINIQLYTVEGKLILEETLNKSQSTTNIDISKQSKGLYFIHLRIGDEKFVRKIMKN
;
A
#
# COMPACT_ATOMS: atom_id res chain seq x y z
N MET A 1 -16.11 45.19 52.02
CA MET A 1 -16.64 43.82 51.82
C MET A 1 -18.02 43.94 51.19
N LYS A 2 -18.24 43.28 50.04
CA LYS A 2 -19.42 43.28 49.13
C LYS A 2 -19.67 44.61 48.38
N ASN A 3 -20.03 44.68 47.08
CA ASN A 3 -20.31 43.68 46.04
C ASN A 3 -20.35 44.34 44.63
N LEU A 4 -20.18 43.51 43.59
CA LEU A 4 -20.78 43.54 42.23
C LEU A 4 -20.11 44.22 41.00
N LEU A 5 -19.82 43.33 40.01
CA LEU A 5 -20.02 43.38 38.55
C LEU A 5 -19.43 44.53 37.68
N THR A 6 -18.41 44.20 36.87
CA THR A 6 -18.32 44.56 35.43
C THR A 6 -17.18 43.78 34.75
N LEU A 7 -17.48 42.96 33.73
CA LEU A 7 -16.51 42.46 32.75
C LEU A 7 -17.25 42.10 31.46
N LEU A 8 -17.16 42.95 30.43
CA LEU A 8 -17.04 42.57 29.01
C LEU A 8 -16.91 43.82 28.13
N LEU A 9 -15.72 44.09 27.60
CA LEU A 9 -15.56 44.86 26.36
C LEU A 9 -14.25 44.49 25.70
N VAL A 10 -14.30 44.37 24.36
CA VAL A 10 -13.20 44.32 23.38
C VAL A 10 -12.64 42.92 23.06
N THR A 11 -13.28 42.24 22.09
CA THR A 11 -12.65 41.75 20.83
C THR A 11 -13.73 41.10 19.93
N LEU A 12 -14.54 41.93 19.27
CA LEU A 12 -15.19 41.55 18.01
C LEU A 12 -14.70 42.54 16.96
N ILE A 13 -13.59 42.23 16.30
CA ILE A 13 -13.27 42.78 14.99
C ILE A 13 -14.02 41.87 14.03
N SER A 14 -15.23 42.27 13.67
CA SER A 14 -15.93 41.75 12.51
C SER A 14 -15.07 42.01 11.28
N THR A 15 -14.56 40.95 10.65
CA THR A 15 -14.23 41.00 9.23
C THR A 15 -15.53 41.26 8.49
N SER A 16 -15.83 42.53 8.23
CA SER A 16 -16.81 42.92 7.23
C SER A 16 -16.29 42.43 5.88
N SER A 17 -16.77 41.27 5.44
CA SER A 17 -16.83 40.98 4.02
C SER A 17 -17.64 42.11 3.40
N ASN A 18 -17.04 42.86 2.48
CA ASN A 18 -17.81 43.79 1.66
C ASN A 18 -18.88 42.96 0.93
N LEU A 19 -20.15 43.16 1.28
CA LEU A 19 -21.30 42.65 0.53
C LEU A 19 -21.36 43.44 -0.79
N TYR A 20 -20.52 43.06 -1.75
CA TYR A 20 -20.74 43.44 -3.15
C TYR A 20 -21.81 42.50 -3.69
N ALA A 21 -23.00 43.04 -4.00
CA ALA A 21 -23.98 42.28 -4.77
C ALA A 21 -23.36 41.97 -6.15
N SER A 22 -23.19 40.69 -6.48
CA SER A 22 -22.48 40.27 -7.69
C SER A 22 -23.15 40.69 -9.00
N HIS A 23 -24.45 41.01 -8.99
CA HIS A 23 -25.27 41.43 -10.14
C HIS A 23 -25.00 40.61 -11.40
N ILE A 24 -25.40 39.34 -11.34
CA ILE A 24 -25.15 38.35 -12.40
C ILE A 24 -26.18 38.54 -13.52
N PRO A 25 -25.76 38.92 -14.74
CA PRO A 25 -26.64 38.95 -15.91
C PRO A 25 -27.06 37.58 -16.42
N GLY A 26 -26.23 36.54 -16.30
CA GLY A 26 -26.52 35.23 -16.87
C GLY A 26 -25.46 34.18 -16.59
N GLY A 27 -25.68 32.98 -17.14
CA GLY A 27 -24.81 31.82 -16.99
C GLY A 27 -25.50 30.51 -17.41
N ASN A 28 -24.80 29.40 -17.26
CA ASN A 28 -25.30 28.05 -17.50
C ASN A 28 -24.45 27.00 -16.74
N ILE A 29 -24.92 25.77 -16.69
CA ILE A 29 -24.13 24.60 -16.26
C ILE A 29 -24.15 23.58 -17.41
N THR A 30 -22.99 23.08 -17.78
CA THR A 30 -22.81 22.02 -18.77
C THR A 30 -22.03 20.85 -18.16
N TYR A 31 -22.06 19.70 -18.82
CA TYR A 31 -21.29 18.53 -18.46
C TYR A 31 -20.69 17.86 -19.70
N GLN A 32 -19.51 17.24 -19.52
CA GLN A 32 -18.81 16.52 -20.57
C GLN A 32 -18.25 15.20 -20.02
N CYS A 33 -18.50 14.08 -20.69
CA CYS A 33 -17.95 12.78 -20.33
C CYS A 33 -16.42 12.76 -20.54
N THR A 34 -15.68 12.12 -19.63
CA THR A 34 -14.22 11.97 -19.74
C THR A 34 -13.78 10.87 -20.70
N GLY A 35 -14.73 10.12 -21.28
CA GLY A 35 -14.52 8.87 -22.01
C GLY A 35 -14.69 7.62 -21.14
N ASN A 36 -14.81 7.78 -19.82
CA ASN A 36 -15.17 6.71 -18.89
C ASN A 36 -16.67 6.81 -18.52
N PRO A 37 -17.43 5.70 -18.51
CA PRO A 37 -18.82 5.72 -18.08
C PRO A 37 -18.98 6.29 -16.66
N ASN A 38 -19.98 7.15 -16.48
CA ASN A 38 -20.32 7.83 -15.22
C ASN A 38 -19.27 8.82 -14.67
N GLU A 39 -18.26 9.19 -15.45
CA GLU A 39 -17.27 10.20 -15.08
C GLU A 39 -17.39 11.43 -15.99
N TYR A 40 -17.57 12.60 -15.39
CA TYR A 40 -17.89 13.84 -16.10
C TYR A 40 -17.10 15.04 -15.57
N VAL A 41 -16.74 15.95 -16.46
CA VAL A 41 -16.37 17.33 -16.12
C VAL A 41 -17.65 18.16 -16.07
N ILE A 42 -17.92 18.78 -14.93
CA ILE A 42 -19.02 19.74 -14.77
C ILE A 42 -18.45 21.14 -14.91
N THR A 43 -19.06 21.95 -15.80
CA THR A 43 -18.62 23.31 -16.09
C THR A 43 -19.73 24.30 -15.75
N LEU A 44 -19.40 25.33 -14.96
CA LEU A 44 -20.27 26.46 -14.65
C LEU A 44 -19.70 27.71 -15.33
N GLU A 45 -20.51 28.35 -16.16
CA GLU A 45 -20.20 29.65 -16.74
C GLU A 45 -21.01 30.75 -16.05
N LEU A 46 -20.34 31.82 -15.62
CA LEU A 46 -20.98 32.99 -15.02
C LEU A 46 -20.59 34.27 -15.74
N TYR A 47 -21.58 35.08 -16.06
CA TYR A 47 -21.38 36.40 -16.67
C TYR A 47 -21.52 37.49 -15.60
N VAL A 48 -20.66 38.50 -15.62
CA VAL A 48 -20.65 39.57 -14.61
C VAL A 48 -20.43 40.94 -15.24
N ASN A 49 -21.15 41.95 -14.74
CA ASN A 49 -20.96 43.34 -15.15
C ASN A 49 -19.64 43.89 -14.61
N CYS A 50 -18.84 44.52 -15.46
CA CYS A 50 -17.67 45.28 -15.02
C CYS A 50 -18.08 46.53 -14.23
N PRO A 51 -17.37 46.89 -13.14
CA PRO A 51 -16.07 46.36 -12.69
C PRO A 51 -16.16 45.25 -11.63
N ASN A 52 -17.31 44.57 -11.47
CA ASN A 52 -17.46 43.53 -10.45
C ASN A 52 -16.59 42.30 -10.80
N SER A 53 -16.22 41.53 -9.78
CA SER A 53 -15.45 40.29 -9.90
C SER A 53 -16.13 39.16 -9.13
N LEU A 54 -15.80 37.92 -9.48
CA LEU A 54 -16.29 36.71 -8.81
C LEU A 54 -15.19 36.08 -7.94
N GLY A 55 -15.59 35.12 -7.10
CA GLY A 55 -14.65 34.33 -6.31
C GLY A 55 -13.96 33.26 -7.16
N ASN A 56 -12.96 32.59 -6.57
CA ASN A 56 -12.17 31.57 -7.29
C ASN A 56 -12.77 30.16 -7.25
N GLN A 57 -13.82 29.94 -6.45
CA GLN A 57 -14.47 28.64 -6.32
C GLN A 57 -15.95 28.79 -5.95
N TYR A 58 -16.75 27.82 -6.36
CA TYR A 58 -18.18 27.75 -6.10
C TYR A 58 -18.63 26.31 -5.86
N MET A 59 -19.69 26.11 -5.09
CA MET A 59 -20.27 24.78 -4.88
C MET A 59 -21.53 24.60 -5.72
N ILE A 60 -21.67 23.45 -6.36
CA ILE A 60 -22.90 23.00 -7.02
C ILE A 60 -23.61 22.00 -6.10
N THR A 61 -24.94 22.14 -6.03
CA THR A 61 -25.78 21.17 -5.32
C THR A 61 -26.29 20.12 -6.30
N THR A 62 -26.21 18.85 -5.91
CA THR A 62 -26.65 17.72 -6.72
C THR A 62 -27.89 17.05 -6.14
N TYR A 63 -28.76 16.57 -7.03
CA TYR A 63 -29.98 15.84 -6.68
C TYR A 63 -30.16 14.66 -7.62
N ASN A 64 -30.85 13.62 -7.15
CA ASN A 64 -31.38 12.53 -7.97
C ASN A 64 -32.63 11.94 -7.30
N ASP A 65 -33.53 11.38 -8.10
CA ASP A 65 -34.75 10.71 -7.64
C ASP A 65 -34.57 9.18 -7.58
N CYS A 66 -33.40 8.66 -7.97
CA CYS A 66 -33.04 7.25 -7.96
C CYS A 66 -32.66 6.70 -6.57
N GLY A 67 -32.57 7.55 -5.54
CA GLY A 67 -32.19 7.16 -4.18
C GLY A 67 -30.67 6.97 -3.97
N LEU A 68 -29.86 7.46 -4.90
CA LEU A 68 -28.40 7.44 -4.83
C LEU A 68 -27.88 8.59 -3.94
N THR A 69 -26.64 8.46 -3.44
CA THR A 69 -25.99 9.52 -2.67
C THR A 69 -25.64 10.70 -3.57
N ASN A 70 -26.01 11.92 -3.16
CA ASN A 70 -25.67 13.16 -3.88
C ASN A 70 -24.19 13.53 -3.66
N PRO A 71 -23.36 13.61 -4.71
CA PRO A 71 -21.96 13.98 -4.57
C PRO A 71 -21.79 15.48 -4.25
N PHE A 72 -20.81 15.80 -3.41
CA PHE A 72 -20.41 17.19 -3.15
C PHE A 72 -19.47 17.68 -4.25
N ILE A 73 -19.83 18.78 -4.92
CA ILE A 73 -19.05 19.32 -6.05
C ILE A 73 -18.57 20.73 -5.71
N THR A 74 -17.25 20.91 -5.63
CA THR A 74 -16.60 22.21 -5.56
C THR A 74 -15.93 22.51 -6.90
N LEU A 75 -16.48 23.46 -7.65
CA LEU A 75 -15.91 23.94 -8.89
C LEU A 75 -14.83 24.99 -8.62
N ILE A 76 -13.74 24.91 -9.37
CA ILE A 76 -12.61 25.83 -9.28
C ILE A 76 -12.51 26.61 -10.58
N GLN A 77 -12.20 27.90 -10.48
CA GLN A 77 -12.04 28.74 -11.67
C GLN A 77 -10.94 28.19 -12.59
N THR A 78 -11.26 28.01 -13.86
CA THR A 78 -10.32 27.62 -14.90
C THR A 78 -10.14 28.75 -15.91
N GLY A 79 -8.93 28.86 -16.47
CA GLY A 79 -8.60 29.93 -17.42
C GLY A 79 -8.48 31.33 -16.81
N ILE A 80 -8.43 32.33 -17.70
CA ILE A 80 -8.46 33.75 -17.34
C ILE A 80 -9.86 34.31 -17.59
N GLU A 81 -10.27 35.29 -16.80
CA GLU A 81 -11.51 36.04 -17.07
C GLU A 81 -11.48 36.60 -18.50
N GLN A 82 -12.56 36.37 -19.25
CA GLN A 82 -12.68 36.81 -20.64
C GLN A 82 -13.64 37.99 -20.74
N GLU A 83 -13.23 39.07 -21.40
CA GLU A 83 -14.17 40.13 -21.73
C GLU A 83 -15.02 39.72 -22.93
N ILE A 84 -16.33 39.66 -22.72
CA ILE A 84 -17.34 39.28 -23.72
C ILE A 84 -18.31 40.44 -23.93
N SER A 85 -17.80 41.66 -24.09
CA SER A 85 -18.62 42.84 -24.41
C SER A 85 -18.94 42.87 -25.90
N SER A 86 -20.21 42.95 -26.31
CA SER A 86 -20.64 42.96 -27.73
C SER A 86 -20.41 44.31 -28.44
N ALA A 87 -19.29 44.97 -28.13
CA ALA A 87 -18.91 46.26 -28.69
C ALA A 87 -17.88 46.09 -29.81
N CYS A 88 -17.85 47.04 -30.75
CA CYS A 88 -16.80 47.09 -31.77
C CYS A 88 -15.39 47.08 -31.13
N PRO A 89 -14.38 46.44 -31.76
CA PRO A 89 -13.00 46.47 -31.28
C PRO A 89 -12.41 47.90 -31.14
N SER A 90 -12.94 48.87 -31.88
CA SER A 90 -12.53 50.27 -31.79
C SER A 90 -13.12 51.02 -30.59
N GLN A 91 -14.03 50.40 -29.83
CA GLN A 91 -14.69 51.00 -28.68
C GLN A 91 -14.11 50.44 -27.38
N THR A 92 -14.22 51.22 -26.31
CA THR A 92 -13.76 50.82 -24.98
C THR A 92 -14.98 50.60 -24.09
N SER A 93 -15.10 49.40 -23.51
CA SER A 93 -16.14 49.07 -22.53
C SER A 93 -15.76 49.55 -21.13
N LEU A 94 -16.69 49.48 -20.18
CA LEU A 94 -16.47 49.72 -18.76
C LEU A 94 -15.41 48.78 -18.15
N CYS A 95 -15.15 47.60 -18.72
CA CYS A 95 -14.09 46.70 -18.24
C CYS A 95 -12.70 47.32 -18.38
N ASN A 96 -12.52 48.20 -19.37
CA ASN A 96 -11.26 48.90 -19.66
C ASN A 96 -11.37 50.42 -19.46
N GLY A 97 -12.34 50.88 -18.64
CA GLY A 97 -12.50 52.30 -18.30
C GLY A 97 -13.18 53.18 -19.35
N GLY A 98 -13.85 52.59 -20.33
CA GLY A 98 -14.69 53.29 -21.30
C GLY A 98 -16.11 53.56 -20.80
N THR A 99 -17.04 53.80 -21.73
CA THR A 99 -18.43 54.21 -21.41
C THR A 99 -19.50 53.23 -21.90
N LEU A 100 -19.14 52.27 -22.74
CA LEU A 100 -20.05 51.21 -23.15
C LEU A 100 -20.18 50.16 -22.04
N PRO A 101 -21.33 49.49 -21.90
CA PRO A 101 -21.47 48.36 -20.97
C PRO A 101 -20.34 47.35 -21.18
N GLY A 102 -19.82 46.79 -20.08
CA GLY A 102 -18.72 45.83 -20.10
C GLY A 102 -19.09 44.57 -19.35
N ILE A 103 -18.83 43.40 -19.94
CA ILE A 103 -19.17 42.09 -19.38
C ILE A 103 -17.93 41.20 -19.36
N LYS A 104 -17.73 40.48 -18.25
CA LYS A 104 -16.75 39.41 -18.15
C LYS A 104 -17.42 38.06 -17.97
N MET A 105 -16.80 37.02 -18.51
CA MET A 105 -17.15 35.63 -18.33
C MET A 105 -16.10 34.92 -17.49
N PHE A 106 -16.57 34.09 -16.57
CA PHE A 106 -15.77 33.22 -15.71
C PHE A 106 -16.23 31.78 -15.90
N THR A 107 -15.26 30.87 -16.03
CA THR A 107 -15.50 29.42 -16.19
C THR A 107 -14.97 28.71 -14.95
N TYR A 108 -15.76 27.77 -14.42
CA TYR A 108 -15.40 26.96 -13.26
C TYR A 108 -15.66 25.49 -13.56
N GLU A 109 -14.72 24.62 -13.21
CA GLU A 109 -14.79 23.20 -13.55
C GLU A 109 -14.48 22.30 -12.36
N ALA A 110 -15.05 21.09 -12.36
CA ALA A 110 -14.60 19.96 -11.55
C ALA A 110 -14.92 18.64 -12.25
N THR A 111 -14.06 17.64 -12.07
CA THR A 111 -14.33 16.26 -12.47
C THR A 111 -15.06 15.52 -11.36
N ILE A 112 -16.11 14.79 -11.71
CA ILE A 112 -16.89 13.98 -10.79
C ILE A 112 -17.04 12.57 -11.33
N THR A 113 -17.18 11.61 -10.41
CA THR A 113 -17.64 10.26 -10.72
C THR A 113 -18.98 10.05 -10.03
N LEU A 114 -20.01 9.76 -10.81
CA LEU A 114 -21.34 9.46 -10.30
C LEU A 114 -21.35 8.03 -9.71
N PRO A 115 -22.03 7.81 -8.56
CA PRO A 115 -21.98 6.54 -7.87
C PRO A 115 -22.63 5.38 -8.64
N ASP A 116 -23.64 5.69 -9.47
CA ASP A 116 -24.27 4.76 -10.41
C ASP A 116 -25.05 5.55 -11.48
N THR A 117 -25.59 4.85 -12.48
CA THR A 117 -26.48 5.41 -13.50
C THR A 117 -27.82 5.87 -12.93
N CYS A 118 -28.34 7.00 -13.41
CA CYS A 118 -29.67 7.52 -13.05
C CYS A 118 -30.21 8.39 -14.19
N ASP A 119 -31.53 8.39 -14.38
CA ASP A 119 -32.23 9.16 -15.42
C ASP A 119 -32.53 10.61 -15.03
N SER A 120 -32.16 11.02 -13.80
CA SER A 120 -32.60 12.27 -13.20
C SER A 120 -31.48 13.02 -12.45
N TRP A 121 -30.21 12.82 -12.81
CA TRP A 121 -29.11 13.56 -12.15
C TRP A 121 -29.29 15.05 -12.42
N LYS A 122 -29.45 15.85 -11.37
CA LYS A 122 -29.69 17.29 -11.47
C LYS A 122 -28.61 18.07 -10.74
N PHE A 123 -27.97 18.99 -11.47
CA PHE A 123 -26.92 19.87 -10.96
C PHE A 123 -27.44 21.29 -10.90
N VAL A 124 -27.35 21.92 -9.73
CA VAL A 124 -27.97 23.21 -9.44
C VAL A 124 -26.95 24.18 -8.87
N TYR A 125 -26.98 25.40 -9.39
CA TYR A 125 -26.27 26.55 -8.82
C TYR A 125 -27.20 27.74 -8.69
N ASP A 126 -27.20 28.39 -7.53
CA ASP A 126 -27.88 29.66 -7.34
C ASP A 126 -27.06 30.64 -6.53
N ILE A 127 -27.13 31.93 -6.88
CA ILE A 127 -26.40 33.00 -6.21
C ILE A 127 -27.20 34.30 -6.19
N CYS A 128 -27.13 35.03 -5.07
CA CYS A 128 -27.64 36.39 -5.04
C CYS A 128 -26.61 37.37 -5.63
N CYS A 129 -26.97 38.30 -6.51
CA CYS A 129 -28.32 38.61 -6.97
C CYS A 129 -28.30 38.81 -8.48
N ARG A 130 -29.43 38.53 -9.14
CA ARG A 130 -29.60 38.76 -10.57
C ARG A 130 -29.46 40.26 -10.89
N ASN A 131 -28.94 40.57 -12.07
CA ASN A 131 -28.89 41.95 -12.57
C ASN A 131 -30.30 42.56 -12.73
N THR A 132 -30.41 43.88 -12.63
CA THR A 132 -31.67 44.59 -12.90
C THR A 132 -32.12 44.37 -14.34
N SER A 133 -33.43 44.24 -14.54
CA SER A 133 -34.02 44.08 -15.86
C SER A 133 -35.34 44.84 -16.01
N SER A 134 -35.70 45.10 -17.27
CA SER A 134 -36.90 45.82 -17.67
C SER A 134 -38.13 44.91 -17.82
N ASN A 135 -37.92 43.61 -17.99
CA ASN A 135 -38.98 42.64 -18.26
C ASN A 135 -39.30 41.69 -17.10
N LEU A 136 -38.60 41.74 -15.96
CA LEU A 136 -38.89 40.91 -14.78
C LEU A 136 -39.29 41.73 -13.55
N SER A 137 -40.19 41.16 -12.75
CA SER A 137 -40.62 41.75 -11.48
C SER A 137 -39.66 41.39 -10.36
N GLY A 138 -38.98 42.38 -9.77
CA GLY A 138 -38.08 42.17 -8.62
C GLY A 138 -36.78 41.43 -8.95
N ALA A 139 -36.24 41.61 -10.16
CA ALA A 139 -35.01 40.92 -10.60
C ALA A 139 -33.84 41.08 -9.61
N SER A 140 -33.53 42.31 -9.20
CA SER A 140 -32.39 42.60 -8.31
C SER A 140 -32.54 42.11 -6.87
N SER A 141 -33.73 41.65 -6.48
CA SER A 141 -34.00 41.05 -5.17
C SER A 141 -34.10 39.53 -5.20
N ASN A 142 -33.85 38.90 -6.35
CA ASN A 142 -33.87 37.45 -6.50
C ASN A 142 -32.48 36.91 -6.82
N ASN A 143 -32.26 35.64 -6.46
CA ASN A 143 -31.09 34.89 -6.93
C ASN A 143 -31.18 34.66 -8.44
N ILE A 144 -30.03 34.47 -9.08
CA ILE A 144 -29.99 33.75 -10.35
C ILE A 144 -29.87 32.26 -10.05
N TYR A 145 -30.51 31.42 -10.87
CA TYR A 145 -30.54 29.96 -10.70
C TYR A 145 -30.27 29.31 -12.06
N PHE A 146 -29.35 28.36 -12.08
CA PHE A 146 -29.07 27.50 -13.23
C PHE A 146 -29.28 26.06 -12.82
N GLU A 147 -29.83 25.26 -13.74
CA GLU A 147 -29.85 23.82 -13.60
C GLU A 147 -29.50 23.12 -14.91
N THR A 148 -28.94 21.93 -14.76
CA THR A 148 -28.79 20.96 -15.83
C THR A 148 -29.25 19.59 -15.32
N ILE A 149 -29.90 18.84 -16.20
CA ILE A 149 -30.38 17.48 -15.96
C ILE A 149 -29.61 16.55 -16.90
N MET A 150 -29.21 15.40 -16.37
CA MET A 150 -28.46 14.35 -17.06
C MET A 150 -29.16 13.01 -16.86
N ASN A 151 -29.28 12.25 -17.95
CA ASN A 151 -29.75 10.88 -17.96
C ASN A 151 -28.59 9.92 -18.27
N SER A 152 -27.84 9.56 -17.23
CA SER A 152 -26.72 8.62 -17.36
C SER A 152 -27.17 7.16 -17.48
N GLN A 153 -28.47 6.87 -17.40
CA GLN A 153 -29.01 5.52 -17.62
C GLN A 153 -29.18 5.21 -19.12
N THR A 154 -29.69 6.15 -19.90
CA THR A 154 -29.81 5.99 -21.36
C THR A 154 -28.46 6.20 -22.05
N ALA A 155 -27.65 7.12 -21.55
CA ALA A 155 -26.37 7.47 -22.13
C ALA A 155 -25.29 7.67 -21.03
N PRO A 156 -24.62 6.58 -20.59
CA PRO A 156 -23.65 6.62 -19.48
C PRO A 156 -22.36 7.42 -19.75
N CYS A 157 -22.17 7.87 -20.99
CA CYS A 157 -21.06 8.73 -21.40
C CYS A 157 -21.54 9.61 -22.55
N ASP A 158 -22.15 10.73 -22.19
CA ASP A 158 -22.82 11.68 -23.08
C ASP A 158 -22.53 13.11 -22.62
N ASP A 159 -22.46 14.04 -23.56
CA ASP A 159 -22.14 15.44 -23.25
C ASP A 159 -23.42 16.29 -23.33
N SER A 160 -23.54 17.28 -22.46
CA SER A 160 -24.64 18.22 -22.56
C SER A 160 -24.49 19.12 -23.79
N PRO A 161 -25.59 19.66 -24.34
CA PRO A 161 -25.51 20.76 -25.30
C PRO A 161 -24.80 21.96 -24.70
N TYR A 162 -24.04 22.69 -25.50
CA TYR A 162 -23.37 23.93 -25.10
C TYR A 162 -23.60 25.07 -26.10
N ILE A 163 -23.32 26.29 -25.67
CA ILE A 163 -23.60 27.53 -26.43
C ILE A 163 -22.29 28.06 -27.00
N THR A 164 -22.26 28.35 -28.31
CA THR A 164 -21.07 28.92 -28.96
C THR A 164 -21.16 30.43 -29.17
N ASN A 165 -22.36 31.00 -29.21
CA ASN A 165 -22.52 32.44 -29.46
C ASN A 165 -22.40 33.26 -28.17
N GLN A 166 -22.05 34.54 -28.33
CA GLN A 166 -21.86 35.48 -27.23
C GLN A 166 -23.15 35.63 -26.39
N PRO A 167 -23.10 35.27 -25.10
CA PRO A 167 -24.30 35.13 -24.28
C PRO A 167 -24.79 36.45 -23.67
N TYR A 168 -24.19 37.60 -24.01
CA TYR A 168 -24.70 38.93 -23.60
C TYR A 168 -24.71 39.91 -24.79
N PRO A 169 -25.64 39.74 -25.74
CA PRO A 169 -25.70 40.54 -26.96
C PRO A 169 -26.12 42.00 -26.71
N PHE A 170 -25.42 42.93 -27.38
CA PHE A 170 -25.83 44.34 -27.47
C PHE A 170 -26.61 44.55 -28.76
N VAL A 171 -27.74 45.25 -28.70
CA VAL A 171 -28.61 45.45 -29.87
C VAL A 171 -29.13 46.87 -29.95
N CYS A 172 -29.44 47.34 -31.17
CA CYS A 172 -29.95 48.68 -31.40
C CYS A 172 -31.46 48.78 -31.21
N ALA A 173 -31.88 49.79 -30.45
CA ALA A 173 -33.28 50.04 -30.17
C ALA A 173 -34.10 50.31 -31.44
N GLY A 174 -35.17 49.54 -31.63
CA GLY A 174 -36.14 49.73 -32.73
C GLY A 174 -35.72 49.13 -34.07
N ILE A 175 -34.54 48.51 -34.14
CA ILE A 175 -34.04 47.81 -35.32
C ILE A 175 -34.37 46.32 -35.19
N PRO A 176 -35.00 45.66 -36.19
CA PRO A 176 -35.20 44.21 -36.17
C PRO A 176 -33.88 43.45 -35.97
N GLN A 177 -33.87 42.51 -35.02
CA GLN A 177 -32.70 41.71 -34.66
C GLN A 177 -32.97 40.24 -34.93
N SER A 178 -31.92 39.51 -35.29
CA SER A 178 -31.88 38.05 -35.27
C SER A 178 -30.71 37.61 -34.40
N TYR A 179 -30.94 36.71 -33.45
CA TYR A 179 -29.90 36.16 -32.60
C TYR A 179 -30.04 34.64 -32.54
N CYS A 180 -28.97 33.94 -32.87
CA CYS A 180 -28.89 32.50 -32.76
C CYS A 180 -27.85 32.13 -31.69
N PRO A 181 -28.21 31.44 -30.61
CA PRO A 181 -27.26 31.06 -29.56
C PRO A 181 -26.15 30.11 -30.04
N GLY A 182 -26.32 29.43 -31.18
CA GLY A 182 -25.34 28.45 -31.65
C GLY A 182 -25.25 27.27 -30.70
N ILE A 183 -26.39 26.62 -30.45
CA ILE A 183 -26.45 25.43 -29.61
C ILE A 183 -25.79 24.28 -30.37
N VAL A 184 -24.82 23.64 -29.72
CA VAL A 184 -24.08 22.51 -30.26
C VAL A 184 -24.25 21.33 -29.33
N ASP A 185 -24.60 20.19 -29.91
CA ASP A 185 -24.60 18.89 -29.26
C ASP A 185 -23.40 18.08 -29.77
N PRO A 186 -22.41 17.72 -28.91
CA PRO A 186 -21.24 16.95 -29.33
C PRO A 186 -21.57 15.53 -29.80
N ASN A 187 -22.64 14.94 -29.26
CA ASN A 187 -23.00 13.54 -29.42
C ASN A 187 -23.90 13.31 -30.64
N GLY A 188 -24.40 14.40 -31.24
CA GLY A 188 -25.27 14.36 -32.42
C GLY A 188 -26.74 14.15 -32.08
N ASP A 189 -27.12 14.39 -30.82
CA ASP A 189 -28.49 14.34 -30.38
C ASP A 189 -29.33 15.45 -31.00
N SER A 190 -30.63 15.19 -31.11
CA SER A 190 -31.57 16.20 -31.59
C SER A 190 -31.91 17.20 -30.48
N ILE A 191 -31.93 18.49 -30.83
CA ILE A 191 -32.13 19.58 -29.87
C ILE A 191 -33.57 20.12 -29.96
N TYR A 192 -34.16 20.34 -28.79
CA TYR A 192 -35.40 21.11 -28.63
C TYR A 192 -35.17 22.27 -27.65
N VAL A 193 -35.66 23.44 -28.03
CA VAL A 193 -35.47 24.70 -27.31
C VAL A 193 -36.82 25.34 -27.04
N GLN A 194 -37.03 25.75 -25.80
CA GLN A 194 -38.20 26.51 -25.40
C GLN A 194 -37.81 27.68 -24.50
N SER A 195 -38.51 28.80 -24.64
CA SER A 195 -38.33 29.93 -23.71
C SER A 195 -39.16 29.72 -22.46
N ILE A 196 -38.50 29.80 -21.30
CA ILE A 196 -39.08 29.55 -19.99
C ILE A 196 -39.04 30.81 -19.12
N ASN A 197 -39.73 30.79 -17.98
CA ASN A 197 -39.56 31.85 -17.00
C ASN A 197 -38.17 31.72 -16.36
N PRO A 198 -37.40 32.82 -16.25
CA PRO A 198 -36.15 32.82 -15.51
C PRO A 198 -36.38 32.35 -14.07
N MET A 199 -35.51 31.48 -13.58
CA MET A 199 -35.62 30.91 -12.24
C MET A 199 -34.89 31.80 -11.22
N GLY A 200 -35.44 31.83 -10.01
CA GLY A 200 -34.93 32.57 -8.86
C GLY A 200 -34.64 31.67 -7.67
N THR A 201 -34.74 32.22 -6.46
CA THR A 201 -34.42 31.52 -5.22
C THR A 201 -35.14 30.16 -5.11
N ASN A 202 -34.36 29.12 -4.78
CA ASN A 202 -34.83 27.72 -4.68
C ASN A 202 -35.49 27.18 -5.95
N GLY A 203 -35.11 27.67 -7.14
CA GLY A 203 -35.71 27.23 -8.40
C GLY A 203 -37.17 27.67 -8.55
N THR A 204 -37.53 28.83 -8.00
CA THR A 204 -38.89 29.36 -8.18
C THR A 204 -38.95 30.27 -9.42
N PRO A 205 -39.91 30.09 -10.34
CA PRO A 205 -40.05 30.96 -11.51
C PRO A 205 -40.28 32.44 -11.13
N ILE A 206 -39.56 33.36 -11.76
CA ILE A 206 -39.73 34.81 -11.60
C ILE A 206 -40.76 35.32 -12.61
N ALA A 207 -41.75 36.07 -12.13
CA ALA A 207 -42.79 36.64 -12.97
C ALA A 207 -42.27 37.80 -13.83
N HIS A 208 -42.66 37.81 -15.10
CA HIS A 208 -42.43 38.94 -16.00
C HIS A 208 -43.26 40.17 -15.61
N THR A 209 -42.79 41.37 -15.96
CA THR A 209 -43.59 42.60 -15.83
C THR A 209 -44.70 42.65 -16.88
N ALA A 210 -45.73 43.46 -16.63
CA ALA A 210 -46.88 43.56 -17.53
C ALA A 210 -46.44 43.93 -18.97
N GLY A 211 -46.85 43.11 -19.94
CA GLY A 211 -46.46 43.25 -21.35
C GLY A 211 -45.45 42.20 -21.82
N TYR A 212 -44.81 41.47 -20.90
CA TYR A 212 -43.85 40.41 -21.20
C TYR A 212 -44.27 39.07 -20.59
N SER A 213 -43.76 37.97 -21.14
CA SER A 213 -43.94 36.61 -20.63
C SER A 213 -42.80 35.71 -21.09
N ALA A 214 -42.69 34.48 -20.58
CA ALA A 214 -41.72 33.51 -21.10
C ALA A 214 -41.86 33.27 -22.61
N ALA A 215 -43.08 33.24 -23.15
CA ALA A 215 -43.30 33.07 -24.59
C ALA A 215 -43.00 34.34 -25.42
N VAL A 216 -42.97 35.51 -24.77
CA VAL A 216 -42.75 36.82 -25.39
C VAL A 216 -41.91 37.69 -24.43
N PRO A 217 -40.62 37.38 -24.24
CA PRO A 217 -39.76 38.10 -23.28
C PRO A 217 -39.27 39.45 -23.85
N LEU A 218 -39.40 39.62 -25.17
CA LEU A 218 -39.08 40.81 -25.96
C LEU A 218 -40.25 41.13 -26.92
N ASN A 219 -40.31 42.36 -27.43
CA ASN A 219 -41.32 42.78 -28.40
C ASN A 219 -41.09 42.12 -29.77
N ASN A 220 -42.19 41.73 -30.44
CA ASN A 220 -42.17 41.02 -31.73
C ASN A 220 -41.31 39.75 -31.73
N PHE A 221 -41.25 39.07 -30.59
CA PHE A 221 -40.44 37.87 -30.39
C PHE A 221 -41.00 36.65 -31.12
N THR A 222 -40.12 35.94 -31.81
CA THR A 222 -40.35 34.58 -32.31
C THR A 222 -39.13 33.72 -31.99
N LEU A 223 -39.37 32.43 -31.71
CA LEU A 223 -38.34 31.43 -31.39
C LEU A 223 -38.49 30.25 -32.34
N ASP A 224 -37.39 29.81 -32.94
CA ASP A 224 -37.28 28.51 -33.58
C ASP A 224 -36.85 27.47 -32.54
N SER A 225 -37.75 26.52 -32.26
CA SER A 225 -37.57 25.53 -31.21
C SER A 225 -36.54 24.45 -31.55
N GLN A 226 -36.01 24.37 -32.76
CA GLN A 226 -34.96 23.40 -33.10
C GLN A 226 -33.56 23.99 -32.97
N THR A 227 -33.46 25.32 -32.95
CA THR A 227 -32.18 26.02 -33.17
C THR A 227 -31.89 27.04 -32.08
N GLY A 228 -32.91 27.42 -31.32
CA GLY A 228 -32.84 28.51 -30.33
C GLY A 228 -32.75 29.90 -30.96
N CYS A 229 -32.77 30.00 -32.30
CA CYS A 229 -32.73 31.27 -33.00
C CYS A 229 -33.99 32.08 -32.73
N ILE A 230 -33.80 33.36 -32.40
CA ILE A 230 -34.89 34.30 -32.15
C ILE A 230 -34.84 35.49 -33.07
N THR A 231 -36.01 36.02 -33.40
CA THR A 231 -36.14 37.35 -33.99
C THR A 231 -37.02 38.23 -33.11
N PHE A 232 -36.68 39.51 -33.02
CA PHE A 232 -37.40 40.47 -32.19
C PHE A 232 -37.17 41.91 -32.67
N ASN A 233 -37.97 42.86 -32.16
CA ASN A 233 -37.75 44.29 -32.37
C ASN A 233 -38.10 45.06 -31.08
N GLN A 234 -37.08 45.33 -30.27
CA GLN A 234 -37.23 46.02 -28.99
C GLN A 234 -36.89 47.51 -29.13
N ALA A 235 -37.89 48.38 -28.96
CA ALA A 235 -37.72 49.83 -29.13
C ALA A 235 -37.25 50.58 -27.87
N THR A 236 -37.41 49.98 -26.69
CA THR A 236 -37.13 50.63 -25.41
C THR A 236 -35.77 50.22 -24.86
N LEU A 237 -34.94 51.20 -24.51
CA LEU A 237 -33.63 51.00 -23.89
C LEU A 237 -33.75 50.25 -22.56
N GLY A 238 -32.80 49.36 -22.27
CA GLY A 238 -32.77 48.60 -21.02
C GLY A 238 -32.15 47.22 -21.16
N ASN A 239 -32.21 46.45 -20.07
CA ASN A 239 -31.74 45.07 -20.01
C ASN A 239 -32.96 44.14 -20.03
N TYR A 240 -32.95 43.14 -20.90
CA TYR A 240 -34.08 42.22 -21.05
C TYR A 240 -33.59 40.79 -20.90
N VAL A 241 -34.18 40.05 -19.95
CA VAL A 241 -33.80 38.66 -19.67
C VAL A 241 -34.53 37.72 -20.62
N VAL A 242 -33.79 36.76 -21.16
CA VAL A 242 -34.33 35.60 -21.87
C VAL A 242 -33.73 34.36 -21.23
N SER A 243 -34.55 33.34 -21.00
CA SER A 243 -34.10 32.06 -20.47
C SER A 243 -34.61 30.94 -21.37
N TYR A 244 -33.73 30.03 -21.72
CA TYR A 244 -34.01 28.83 -22.50
C TYR A 244 -33.88 27.59 -21.63
N LEU A 245 -34.81 26.67 -21.84
CA LEU A 245 -34.60 25.26 -21.57
C LEU A 245 -34.23 24.60 -22.90
N ILE A 246 -33.07 23.96 -22.93
CA ILE A 246 -32.52 23.26 -24.08
C ILE A 246 -32.46 21.78 -23.71
N GLU A 247 -33.18 20.94 -24.44
CA GLU A 247 -33.31 19.51 -24.21
C GLU A 247 -32.64 18.75 -25.37
N ALA A 248 -31.87 17.72 -25.06
CA ALA A 248 -31.24 16.81 -26.02
C ALA A 248 -31.96 15.46 -26.02
N TYR A 249 -32.15 14.88 -27.20
CA TYR A 249 -32.79 13.59 -27.39
C TYR A 249 -32.01 12.70 -28.34
N ASP A 250 -31.84 11.43 -27.92
CA ASP A 250 -31.20 10.39 -28.72
C ASP A 250 -32.02 10.04 -29.99
N ASN A 251 -31.43 9.22 -30.86
CA ASN A 251 -32.09 8.74 -32.09
C ASN A 251 -33.35 7.90 -31.85
N ALA A 252 -33.57 7.40 -30.62
CA ALA A 252 -34.78 6.68 -30.23
C ALA A 252 -35.86 7.62 -29.65
N GLY A 253 -35.55 8.91 -29.49
CA GLY A 253 -36.44 9.94 -28.94
C GLY A 253 -36.46 10.02 -27.42
N ASN A 254 -35.50 9.42 -26.71
CA ASN A 254 -35.38 9.55 -25.26
C ASN A 254 -34.56 10.79 -24.92
N MET A 255 -34.95 11.52 -23.86
CA MET A 255 -34.17 12.67 -23.39
C MET A 255 -32.88 12.20 -22.72
N THR A 256 -31.75 12.66 -23.23
CA THR A 256 -30.40 12.38 -22.73
C THR A 256 -29.95 13.43 -21.71
N GLY A 257 -30.39 14.67 -21.88
CA GLY A 257 -30.09 15.75 -20.96
C GLY A 257 -30.83 17.04 -21.24
N SER A 258 -30.66 18.02 -20.35
CA SER A 258 -31.14 19.38 -20.58
C SER A 258 -30.30 20.41 -19.86
N ILE A 259 -30.11 21.60 -20.44
CA ILE A 259 -29.49 22.75 -19.78
C ILE A 259 -30.47 23.93 -19.70
N VAL A 260 -30.38 24.71 -18.63
CA VAL A 260 -31.00 26.04 -18.56
C VAL A 260 -29.95 27.10 -18.89
N HIS A 261 -30.16 27.80 -20.01
CA HIS A 261 -29.33 28.92 -20.41
C HIS A 261 -30.08 30.24 -20.12
N ASP A 262 -29.56 31.02 -19.18
CA ASP A 262 -30.17 32.29 -18.76
C ASP A 262 -29.25 33.45 -19.11
N PHE A 263 -29.77 34.43 -19.84
CA PHE A 263 -28.98 35.51 -20.41
C PHE A 263 -29.78 36.82 -20.57
N GLN A 264 -29.10 37.94 -20.89
CA GLN A 264 -29.77 39.21 -21.13
C GLN A 264 -29.31 39.91 -22.40
N PHE A 265 -30.25 40.61 -23.04
CA PHE A 265 -30.00 41.57 -24.10
C PHE A 265 -29.82 42.96 -23.52
N GLN A 266 -28.80 43.68 -24.00
CA GLN A 266 -28.60 45.10 -23.74
C GLN A 266 -29.12 45.91 -24.93
N VAL A 267 -30.25 46.58 -24.76
CA VAL A 267 -30.83 47.44 -25.81
C VAL A 267 -30.25 48.85 -25.67
N LEU A 268 -29.45 49.25 -26.64
CA LEU A 268 -28.70 50.49 -26.66
C LEU A 268 -29.22 51.45 -27.74
N ASN A 269 -28.90 52.72 -27.57
CA ASN A 269 -29.15 53.72 -28.60
C ASN A 269 -28.02 53.67 -29.65
N CYS A 270 -28.28 53.00 -30.77
CA CYS A 270 -27.39 52.88 -31.91
C CYS A 270 -28.19 52.73 -33.22
N SER A 271 -27.51 52.71 -34.36
CA SER A 271 -28.13 52.72 -35.69
C SER A 271 -27.52 51.73 -36.67
N ASN A 272 -26.96 50.62 -36.17
CA ASN A 272 -26.40 49.55 -37.00
C ASN A 272 -27.49 48.54 -37.39
N THR A 273 -27.65 48.23 -38.68
CA THR A 273 -28.67 47.30 -39.18
C THR A 273 -28.01 45.97 -39.51
N PRO A 274 -28.50 44.81 -39.01
CA PRO A 274 -27.89 43.54 -39.34
C PRO A 274 -27.98 43.19 -40.83
N PRO A 275 -26.97 42.47 -41.38
CA PRO A 275 -27.02 41.98 -42.74
C PRO A 275 -28.10 40.91 -42.92
N ILE A 276 -28.46 40.60 -44.15
CA ILE A 276 -29.47 39.59 -44.50
C ILE A 276 -28.78 38.41 -45.18
N SER A 277 -29.01 37.19 -44.69
CA SER A 277 -28.58 35.96 -45.37
C SER A 277 -29.47 35.66 -46.59
N GLY A 278 -28.84 35.32 -47.71
CA GLY A 278 -29.47 34.85 -48.95
C GLY A 278 -29.79 33.35 -48.95
N GLY A 279 -29.46 32.62 -47.88
CA GLY A 279 -29.64 31.18 -47.79
C GLY A 279 -28.51 30.37 -48.44
N ILE A 280 -28.67 29.05 -48.41
CA ILE A 280 -27.70 28.09 -48.97
C ILE A 280 -27.95 27.85 -50.46
N VAL A 281 -26.91 27.97 -51.27
CA VAL A 281 -26.94 27.63 -52.71
C VAL A 281 -25.89 26.55 -53.00
N LEU A 282 -26.33 25.35 -53.38
CA LEU A 282 -25.42 24.27 -53.78
C LEU A 282 -24.66 24.65 -55.06
N THR A 283 -23.34 24.51 -55.05
CA THR A 283 -22.47 24.82 -56.20
C THR A 283 -21.94 23.56 -56.89
N SER A 284 -21.66 22.48 -56.14
CA SER A 284 -21.27 21.16 -56.68
C SER A 284 -21.34 20.06 -55.62
N GLY A 285 -21.19 18.80 -56.04
CA GLY A 285 -21.12 17.63 -55.16
C GLY A 285 -22.45 16.86 -55.04
N ASN A 286 -22.53 15.98 -54.04
CA ASN A 286 -23.58 14.96 -53.92
C ASN A 286 -24.57 15.22 -52.77
N ALA A 287 -24.73 16.47 -52.34
CA ALA A 287 -25.77 16.83 -51.37
C ALA A 287 -27.06 17.26 -52.05
N THR A 288 -28.19 17.09 -51.35
CA THR A 288 -29.49 17.62 -51.76
C THR A 288 -29.97 18.65 -50.75
N LEU A 289 -30.42 19.82 -51.21
CA LEU A 289 -30.99 20.84 -50.34
C LEU A 289 -32.48 20.55 -50.14
N LEU A 290 -32.87 20.12 -48.94
CA LEU A 290 -34.25 19.75 -48.57
C LEU A 290 -35.04 20.91 -47.95
N GLY A 291 -34.37 21.99 -47.55
CA GLY A 291 -34.96 23.18 -46.95
C GLY A 291 -33.99 24.36 -46.95
N PRO A 292 -34.40 25.54 -46.43
CA PRO A 292 -33.60 26.78 -46.50
C PRO A 292 -32.24 26.72 -45.78
N GLY A 293 -31.99 25.68 -44.99
CA GLY A 293 -30.70 25.39 -44.37
C GLY A 293 -30.41 23.90 -44.17
N LEU A 294 -31.16 22.97 -44.80
CA LEU A 294 -31.02 21.53 -44.56
C LEU A 294 -30.45 20.83 -45.80
N LEU A 295 -29.25 20.28 -45.66
CA LEU A 295 -28.58 19.45 -46.66
C LEU A 295 -28.68 17.98 -46.27
N GLU A 296 -29.02 17.12 -47.22
CA GLU A 296 -28.90 15.66 -47.07
C GLU A 296 -27.70 15.16 -47.88
N ILE A 297 -26.83 14.37 -47.26
CA ILE A 297 -25.58 13.88 -47.87
C ILE A 297 -25.19 12.50 -47.31
N CYS A 298 -24.62 11.63 -48.15
CA CYS A 298 -24.10 10.34 -47.69
C CYS A 298 -22.73 10.49 -47.00
N GLU A 299 -22.44 9.61 -46.06
CA GLU A 299 -21.10 9.43 -45.49
C GLU A 299 -20.04 9.19 -46.58
N GLY A 300 -18.90 9.87 -46.50
CA GLY A 300 -17.82 9.81 -47.49
C GLY A 300 -18.05 10.63 -48.76
N ALA A 301 -19.25 11.21 -48.94
CA ALA A 301 -19.53 12.10 -50.07
C ALA A 301 -19.05 13.54 -49.80
N SER A 302 -18.78 14.28 -50.88
CA SER A 302 -18.38 15.69 -50.82
C SER A 302 -19.45 16.61 -51.39
N THR A 303 -19.58 17.81 -50.81
CA THR A 303 -20.44 18.89 -51.30
C THR A 303 -19.79 20.25 -51.17
N CYS A 304 -20.12 21.16 -52.07
CA CYS A 304 -19.78 22.57 -51.99
C CYS A 304 -21.04 23.43 -52.11
N PHE A 305 -21.13 24.49 -51.29
CA PHE A 305 -22.24 25.43 -51.30
C PHE A 305 -21.81 26.84 -50.90
N ASP A 306 -22.57 27.82 -51.37
CA ASP A 306 -22.36 29.23 -51.09
C ASP A 306 -23.46 29.76 -50.17
N VAL A 307 -23.10 30.71 -49.31
CA VAL A 307 -24.03 31.55 -48.55
C VAL A 307 -23.65 33.01 -48.77
N THR A 308 -24.57 33.79 -49.33
CA THR A 308 -24.36 35.22 -49.62
C THR A 308 -25.09 36.09 -48.62
N PHE A 309 -24.38 37.04 -48.00
CA PHE A 309 -24.94 38.05 -47.10
C PHE A 309 -24.96 39.41 -47.79
N THR A 310 -26.04 40.17 -47.58
CA THR A 310 -26.21 41.54 -48.11
C THR A 310 -26.59 42.49 -46.99
N ASP A 311 -25.96 43.65 -46.94
CA ASP A 311 -26.37 44.75 -46.05
C ASP A 311 -27.09 45.86 -46.82
N ILE A 312 -28.08 46.49 -46.19
CA ILE A 312 -28.78 47.66 -46.76
C ILE A 312 -27.84 48.87 -46.87
N ASP A 313 -26.85 48.95 -45.98
CA ASP A 313 -25.83 49.99 -45.97
C ASP A 313 -24.65 49.56 -46.85
N ALA A 314 -24.70 49.96 -48.13
CA ALA A 314 -23.76 49.51 -49.17
C ALA A 314 -22.29 49.91 -48.96
N LEU A 315 -21.99 50.73 -47.95
CA LEU A 315 -20.63 51.14 -47.58
C LEU A 315 -20.02 50.26 -46.49
N ASP A 316 -20.82 49.41 -45.84
CA ASP A 316 -20.35 48.56 -44.77
C ASP A 316 -19.53 47.39 -45.29
N THR A 317 -18.54 47.01 -44.47
CA THR A 317 -17.67 45.87 -44.73
C THR A 317 -18.16 44.71 -43.90
N LEU A 318 -18.65 43.67 -44.57
CA LEU A 318 -19.05 42.43 -43.94
C LEU A 318 -17.86 41.49 -43.78
N ALA A 319 -17.81 40.76 -42.67
CA ALA A 319 -16.77 39.77 -42.41
C ALA A 319 -17.33 38.58 -41.66
N ILE A 320 -16.87 37.38 -42.01
CA ILE A 320 -17.16 36.18 -41.23
C ILE A 320 -16.62 36.33 -39.80
N ASP A 321 -17.44 36.01 -38.81
CA ASP A 321 -17.00 35.89 -37.43
C ASP A 321 -16.56 34.45 -37.18
N THR A 322 -15.26 34.22 -37.15
CA THR A 322 -14.71 32.87 -36.94
C THR A 322 -14.91 32.36 -35.52
N ALA A 323 -15.10 33.25 -34.53
CA ALA A 323 -15.36 32.86 -33.16
C ALA A 323 -16.83 32.45 -32.95
N LEU A 324 -17.75 33.12 -33.64
CA LEU A 324 -19.19 32.86 -33.54
C LEU A 324 -19.74 31.86 -34.57
N SER A 325 -18.91 31.40 -35.52
CA SER A 325 -19.30 30.40 -36.52
C SER A 325 -18.85 29.00 -36.09
N SER A 326 -19.80 28.17 -35.63
CA SER A 326 -19.47 26.80 -35.17
C SER A 326 -19.00 25.87 -36.30
N LEU A 327 -19.14 26.27 -37.55
CA LEU A 327 -18.72 25.44 -38.70
C LEU A 327 -17.21 25.19 -38.74
N PHE A 328 -16.40 26.06 -38.13
CA PHE A 328 -14.95 25.86 -38.06
C PHE A 328 -14.54 24.76 -37.08
N THR A 329 -15.38 24.48 -36.08
CA THR A 329 -15.16 23.40 -35.12
C THR A 329 -15.86 22.11 -35.56
N LEU A 330 -17.03 22.23 -36.18
CA LEU A 330 -17.92 21.09 -36.48
C LEU A 330 -17.73 20.48 -37.87
N LEU A 331 -17.09 21.19 -38.81
CA LEU A 331 -16.80 20.66 -40.16
C LEU A 331 -15.29 20.46 -40.33
N PRO A 332 -14.70 19.43 -39.70
CA PRO A 332 -13.26 19.18 -39.80
C PRO A 332 -12.87 18.94 -41.25
N GLY A 333 -11.81 19.62 -41.69
CA GLY A 333 -11.30 19.52 -43.06
C GLY A 333 -12.11 20.26 -44.12
N ALA A 334 -13.15 21.03 -43.74
CA ALA A 334 -13.85 21.89 -44.68
C ALA A 334 -12.93 22.99 -45.24
N SER A 335 -13.06 23.26 -46.54
CA SER A 335 -12.42 24.40 -47.19
C SER A 335 -13.41 25.56 -47.25
N ILE A 336 -13.02 26.70 -46.66
CA ILE A 336 -13.87 27.89 -46.55
C ILE A 336 -13.15 29.04 -47.24
N THR A 337 -13.82 29.67 -48.19
CA THR A 337 -13.29 30.83 -48.92
C THR A 337 -14.35 31.93 -48.96
N THR A 338 -13.92 33.18 -49.11
CA THR A 338 -14.83 34.32 -49.10
C THR A 338 -14.56 35.25 -50.28
N THR A 339 -15.61 35.86 -50.82
CA THR A 339 -15.53 36.81 -51.93
C THR A 339 -16.53 37.95 -51.77
N GLY A 340 -16.17 39.15 -52.25
CA GLY A 340 -17.01 40.34 -52.11
C GLY A 340 -16.78 41.10 -50.81
N ILE A 341 -17.57 42.17 -50.61
CA ILE A 341 -17.53 43.06 -49.43
C ILE A 341 -18.96 43.31 -48.95
N ASN A 342 -19.84 43.72 -49.87
CA ASN A 342 -21.30 43.74 -49.73
C ASN A 342 -21.91 43.74 -51.16
N PRO A 343 -22.48 42.63 -51.66
CA PRO A 343 -22.67 41.34 -51.00
C PRO A 343 -21.35 40.65 -50.62
N TYR A 344 -21.39 39.88 -49.54
CA TYR A 344 -20.29 39.06 -49.04
C TYR A 344 -20.69 37.58 -49.13
N THR A 345 -19.94 36.80 -49.92
CA THR A 345 -20.25 35.38 -50.15
C THR A 345 -19.21 34.51 -49.48
N VAL A 346 -19.68 33.51 -48.74
CA VAL A 346 -18.87 32.46 -48.10
C VAL A 346 -19.12 31.16 -48.84
N SER A 347 -18.06 30.59 -49.41
CA SER A 347 -18.09 29.30 -50.11
C SER A 347 -17.48 28.22 -49.23
N ILE A 348 -18.25 27.16 -48.98
CA ILE A 348 -17.90 26.06 -48.08
C ILE A 348 -17.89 24.76 -48.89
N CYS A 349 -16.77 24.05 -48.86
CA CYS A 349 -16.63 22.70 -49.43
C CYS A 349 -16.28 21.72 -48.31
N TRP A 350 -17.06 20.66 -48.15
CA TRP A 350 -16.88 19.67 -47.09
C TRP A 350 -17.05 18.24 -47.61
N THR A 351 -16.27 17.32 -47.06
CA THR A 351 -16.38 15.88 -47.30
C THR A 351 -16.73 15.23 -45.98
N VAL A 352 -17.85 14.50 -45.94
CA VAL A 352 -18.35 13.88 -44.73
C VAL A 352 -17.37 12.79 -44.26
N PRO A 353 -16.73 12.92 -43.08
CA PRO A 353 -15.87 11.87 -42.54
C PRO A 353 -16.64 10.58 -42.26
N ALA A 354 -15.93 9.46 -42.29
CA ALA A 354 -16.52 8.17 -41.89
C ALA A 354 -16.88 8.17 -40.40
N GLY A 355 -18.02 7.57 -40.03
CA GLY A 355 -18.55 7.53 -38.67
C GLY A 355 -19.14 8.86 -38.17
N SER A 356 -19.46 9.80 -39.06
CA SER A 356 -20.13 11.05 -38.67
C SER A 356 -21.52 10.78 -38.07
N ASN A 357 -21.96 11.66 -37.16
CA ASN A 357 -23.31 11.59 -36.59
C ASN A 357 -24.37 11.77 -37.69
N SER A 358 -25.50 11.07 -37.57
CA SER A 358 -26.58 11.11 -38.56
C SER A 358 -27.24 12.49 -38.70
N SER A 359 -27.09 13.36 -37.70
CA SER A 359 -27.51 14.75 -37.73
C SER A 359 -26.35 15.62 -37.26
N LEU A 360 -26.08 16.70 -37.99
CA LEU A 360 -25.07 17.69 -37.63
C LEU A 360 -25.61 19.09 -37.93
N SER A 361 -25.70 19.96 -36.93
CA SER A 361 -26.16 21.34 -37.08
C SER A 361 -25.03 22.31 -36.80
N THR A 362 -24.83 23.28 -37.69
CA THR A 362 -23.76 24.27 -37.55
C THR A 362 -24.19 25.66 -38.00
N THR A 363 -23.54 26.70 -37.50
CA THR A 363 -23.84 28.10 -37.83
C THR A 363 -22.69 28.78 -38.58
N LEU A 364 -23.07 29.65 -39.50
CA LEU A 364 -22.20 30.62 -40.17
C LEU A 364 -22.66 32.03 -39.78
N THR A 365 -21.82 32.77 -39.07
CA THR A 365 -22.11 34.14 -38.61
C THR A 365 -21.27 35.16 -39.37
N VAL A 366 -21.91 36.22 -39.87
CA VAL A 366 -21.27 37.34 -40.54
C VAL A 366 -21.60 38.63 -39.79
N ASN A 367 -20.55 39.37 -39.44
CA ASN A 367 -20.64 40.66 -38.76
C ASN A 367 -20.68 41.80 -39.78
N ASP A 368 -21.44 42.83 -39.43
CA ASP A 368 -21.35 44.17 -39.99
C ASP A 368 -20.33 45.00 -39.19
N GLY A 369 -19.38 45.60 -39.90
CA GLY A 369 -18.32 46.44 -39.38
C GLY A 369 -18.73 47.83 -38.87
N ALA A 370 -20.01 48.20 -38.91
CA ALA A 370 -20.50 49.47 -38.34
C ALA A 370 -20.46 49.50 -36.79
N CYS A 371 -20.19 50.68 -36.22
CA CYS A 371 -19.94 50.89 -34.78
C CYS A 371 -20.92 51.91 -34.16
N PRO A 372 -21.17 51.92 -32.83
CA PRO A 372 -20.39 51.33 -31.73
C PRO A 372 -20.75 49.89 -31.32
N VAL A 373 -21.88 49.36 -31.79
CA VAL A 373 -22.37 48.00 -31.52
C VAL A 373 -22.28 47.19 -32.81
N ILE A 374 -21.72 45.99 -32.71
CA ILE A 374 -21.63 45.06 -33.85
C ILE A 374 -23.03 44.51 -34.11
N ALA A 375 -23.50 44.60 -35.35
CA ALA A 375 -24.66 43.86 -35.81
C ALA A 375 -24.18 42.63 -36.58
N ASN A 376 -24.91 41.52 -36.48
CA ASN A 376 -24.51 40.28 -37.13
C ASN A 376 -25.74 39.50 -37.61
N ALA A 377 -25.54 38.64 -38.60
CA ALA A 377 -26.53 37.69 -39.05
C ALA A 377 -25.94 36.30 -39.14
N ALA A 378 -26.74 35.30 -38.80
CA ALA A 378 -26.34 33.91 -38.85
C ALA A 378 -27.15 33.14 -39.91
N GLN A 379 -26.48 32.26 -40.65
CA GLN A 379 -27.10 31.21 -41.46
C GLN A 379 -26.91 29.87 -40.75
N LEU A 380 -28.02 29.16 -40.54
CA LEU A 380 -27.99 27.79 -40.05
C LEU A 380 -27.75 26.81 -41.21
N ILE A 381 -26.92 25.81 -40.96
CA ILE A 381 -26.58 24.74 -41.88
C ILE A 381 -26.76 23.41 -41.12
N ASN A 382 -27.82 22.68 -41.45
CA ASN A 382 -28.12 21.36 -40.93
C ASN A 382 -27.74 20.32 -41.97
N PHE A 383 -27.07 19.25 -41.55
CA PHE A 383 -26.74 18.10 -42.35
C PHE A 383 -27.52 16.89 -41.84
N ASN A 384 -28.37 16.33 -42.69
CA ASN A 384 -28.88 14.97 -42.56
C ASN A 384 -27.87 14.02 -43.21
N ILE A 385 -27.10 13.31 -42.39
CA ILE A 385 -26.02 12.44 -42.86
C ILE A 385 -26.53 11.00 -42.91
N ILE A 386 -26.54 10.44 -44.12
CA ILE A 386 -26.91 9.04 -44.35
C ILE A 386 -25.65 8.18 -44.21
N ASN A 387 -25.51 7.51 -43.07
CA ASN A 387 -24.41 6.59 -42.80
C ASN A 387 -24.47 5.36 -43.70
N ASN A 388 -23.31 4.86 -44.09
CA ASN A 388 -23.22 3.66 -44.91
C ASN A 388 -23.65 2.42 -44.14
N THR A 389 -24.17 1.44 -44.87
CA THR A 389 -24.42 0.11 -44.34
C THR A 389 -23.12 -0.54 -43.93
N THR A 390 -23.08 -1.03 -42.70
CA THR A 390 -21.91 -1.71 -42.13
C THR A 390 -22.36 -3.02 -41.49
N VAL A 391 -21.46 -4.00 -41.45
CA VAL A 391 -21.58 -5.22 -40.65
C VAL A 391 -20.35 -5.37 -39.76
N ASN A 392 -20.50 -6.06 -38.63
CA ASN A 392 -19.38 -6.40 -37.76
C ASN A 392 -18.21 -7.08 -38.54
N PRO A 393 -16.97 -7.00 -38.01
CA PRO A 393 -15.80 -7.63 -38.64
C PRO A 393 -15.95 -9.14 -38.82
N ASP A 394 -15.08 -9.71 -39.66
CA ASP A 394 -15.00 -11.15 -39.94
C ASP A 394 -14.92 -12.00 -38.65
N ILE A 395 -15.66 -13.11 -38.63
CA ILE A 395 -15.78 -14.00 -37.47
C ILE A 395 -15.21 -15.37 -37.84
N THR A 396 -14.50 -16.01 -36.91
CA THR A 396 -14.15 -17.43 -37.00
C THR A 396 -14.99 -18.26 -36.04
N ILE A 397 -15.59 -19.33 -36.54
CA ILE A 397 -16.34 -20.33 -35.77
C ILE A 397 -15.66 -21.71 -35.84
N CYS A 398 -15.80 -22.50 -34.78
CA CYS A 398 -15.22 -23.84 -34.66
C CYS A 398 -16.29 -24.92 -34.81
N GLY A 399 -16.20 -25.74 -35.85
CA GLY A 399 -17.15 -26.82 -36.09
C GLY A 399 -18.58 -26.32 -36.24
N SER A 400 -19.47 -26.74 -35.34
CA SER A 400 -20.91 -26.42 -35.36
C SER A 400 -21.28 -25.15 -34.58
N GLN A 401 -20.31 -24.31 -34.23
CA GLN A 401 -20.58 -23.03 -33.59
C GLN A 401 -21.36 -22.09 -34.52
N THR A 402 -21.91 -21.02 -33.94
CA THR A 402 -22.69 -20.02 -34.68
C THR A 402 -22.06 -18.65 -34.54
N ALA A 403 -22.12 -17.83 -35.59
CA ALA A 403 -21.68 -16.45 -35.61
C ALA A 403 -22.89 -15.50 -35.51
N GLN A 404 -22.89 -14.59 -34.54
CA GLN A 404 -23.85 -13.49 -34.49
C GLN A 404 -23.39 -12.39 -35.46
N LEU A 405 -24.21 -12.05 -36.43
CA LEU A 405 -23.97 -10.92 -37.32
C LEU A 405 -24.76 -9.71 -36.82
N SER A 406 -24.26 -8.50 -37.05
CA SER A 406 -24.92 -7.25 -36.68
C SER A 406 -24.67 -6.21 -37.75
N ALA A 407 -25.72 -5.82 -38.46
CA ALA A 407 -25.69 -4.79 -39.48
C ALA A 407 -26.33 -3.47 -38.99
N ALA A 408 -25.77 -2.34 -39.43
CA ALA A 408 -26.22 -0.97 -39.15
C ALA A 408 -26.21 -0.13 -40.44
N GLY A 409 -26.69 1.12 -40.38
CA GLY A 409 -26.72 2.04 -41.52
C GLY A 409 -27.82 1.71 -42.54
N GLY A 410 -29.06 1.56 -42.06
CA GLY A 410 -30.25 1.20 -42.84
C GLY A 410 -31.41 0.78 -41.92
N SER A 411 -32.61 0.59 -42.48
CA SER A 411 -33.79 0.12 -41.72
C SER A 411 -34.19 -1.31 -42.08
N VAL A 412 -33.93 -1.76 -43.30
CA VAL A 412 -34.24 -3.13 -43.76
C VAL A 412 -32.99 -3.78 -44.34
N PHE A 413 -32.53 -4.86 -43.72
CA PHE A 413 -31.30 -5.55 -44.11
C PHE A 413 -31.60 -6.91 -44.74
N THR A 414 -31.23 -7.07 -46.00
CA THR A 414 -31.35 -8.32 -46.75
C THR A 414 -29.97 -8.94 -46.93
N TRP A 415 -29.85 -10.22 -46.58
CA TRP A 415 -28.59 -10.96 -46.65
C TRP A 415 -28.57 -11.90 -47.86
N THR A 416 -27.40 -11.99 -48.49
CA THR A 416 -27.12 -12.99 -49.52
C THR A 416 -25.79 -13.66 -49.24
N SER A 417 -25.67 -14.95 -49.56
CA SER A 417 -24.37 -15.64 -49.57
C SER A 417 -23.77 -15.47 -50.96
N ILE A 418 -22.57 -14.89 -51.02
CA ILE A 418 -21.84 -14.65 -52.27
C ILE A 418 -20.71 -15.68 -52.49
N ALA A 419 -20.33 -16.42 -51.45
CA ALA A 419 -19.42 -17.56 -51.51
C ALA A 419 -19.65 -18.49 -50.31
N GLY A 420 -19.52 -19.81 -50.49
CA GLY A 420 -19.74 -20.81 -49.42
C GLY A 420 -21.16 -21.38 -49.42
N ASP A 421 -21.71 -21.62 -48.23
CA ASP A 421 -23.04 -22.22 -48.09
C ASP A 421 -24.15 -21.23 -48.46
N PRO A 422 -25.23 -21.68 -49.15
CA PRO A 422 -26.40 -20.84 -49.38
C PRO A 422 -27.16 -20.58 -48.08
N ILE A 423 -27.78 -19.40 -47.97
CA ILE A 423 -28.65 -19.04 -46.84
C ILE A 423 -29.93 -19.89 -46.88
N ASN A 424 -30.18 -20.63 -45.81
CA ASN A 424 -31.42 -21.36 -45.54
C ASN A 424 -31.96 -20.92 -44.17
N VAL A 425 -32.93 -20.00 -44.20
CA VAL A 425 -33.52 -19.42 -42.99
C VAL A 425 -34.18 -20.52 -42.14
N GLY A 426 -33.85 -20.55 -40.84
CA GLY A 426 -34.29 -21.57 -39.89
C GLY A 426 -33.41 -22.83 -39.83
N SER A 427 -32.40 -22.95 -40.71
CA SER A 427 -31.44 -24.06 -40.70
C SER A 427 -30.01 -23.58 -40.39
N ASN A 428 -29.41 -22.79 -41.29
CA ASN A 428 -28.05 -22.27 -41.14
C ASN A 428 -27.98 -20.74 -41.00
N PHE A 429 -29.14 -20.09 -40.88
CA PHE A 429 -29.28 -18.65 -40.74
C PHE A 429 -30.59 -18.34 -40.00
N SER A 430 -30.59 -17.48 -38.97
CA SER A 430 -31.78 -17.35 -38.10
C SER A 430 -32.93 -16.52 -38.70
N CYS A 431 -32.62 -15.47 -39.46
CA CYS A 431 -33.62 -14.59 -40.07
C CYS A 431 -33.05 -13.89 -41.31
N ASN A 432 -33.92 -13.55 -42.27
CA ASN A 432 -33.60 -12.72 -43.43
C ASN A 432 -34.93 -12.28 -44.08
N PRO A 433 -35.28 -10.98 -44.11
CA PRO A 433 -34.48 -9.82 -43.70
C PRO A 433 -34.47 -9.60 -42.18
N CYS A 434 -33.35 -9.12 -41.64
CA CYS A 434 -33.16 -8.67 -40.25
C CYS A 434 -31.76 -8.05 -40.06
N SER A 435 -31.58 -7.18 -39.08
CA SER A 435 -30.27 -6.56 -38.78
C SER A 435 -29.30 -7.50 -38.05
N ASN A 436 -29.79 -8.46 -37.28
CA ASN A 436 -28.98 -9.27 -36.36
C ASN A 436 -29.16 -10.80 -36.51
N PRO A 437 -28.93 -11.39 -37.70
CA PRO A 437 -29.04 -12.84 -37.86
C PRO A 437 -27.91 -13.61 -37.16
N ILE A 438 -28.20 -14.84 -36.76
CA ILE A 438 -27.24 -15.84 -36.32
C ILE A 438 -26.96 -16.76 -37.51
N ALA A 439 -25.72 -16.80 -37.96
CA ALA A 439 -25.24 -17.64 -39.06
C ALA A 439 -24.54 -18.90 -38.51
N SER A 440 -24.83 -20.06 -39.08
CA SER A 440 -24.19 -21.34 -38.73
C SER A 440 -23.76 -22.12 -39.99
N PRO A 441 -22.90 -21.53 -40.84
CA PRO A 441 -22.43 -22.20 -42.03
C PRO A 441 -21.55 -23.41 -41.69
N SER A 442 -21.54 -24.41 -42.57
CA SER A 442 -20.73 -25.63 -42.43
C SER A 442 -19.35 -25.53 -43.09
N VAL A 443 -19.16 -24.52 -43.94
CA VAL A 443 -17.89 -24.14 -44.58
C VAL A 443 -17.72 -22.62 -44.54
N THR A 444 -16.48 -22.13 -44.67
CA THR A 444 -16.23 -20.68 -44.73
C THR A 444 -17.15 -20.02 -45.76
N THR A 445 -17.96 -19.07 -45.30
CA THR A 445 -19.03 -18.47 -46.08
C THR A 445 -18.93 -16.94 -45.98
N THR A 446 -19.00 -16.28 -47.13
CA THR A 446 -19.01 -14.81 -47.23
C THR A 446 -20.43 -14.34 -47.45
N TYR A 447 -20.93 -13.53 -46.52
CA TYR A 447 -22.23 -12.90 -46.60
C TYR A 447 -22.11 -11.46 -47.07
N LEU A 448 -23.03 -11.05 -47.93
CA LEU A 448 -23.25 -9.67 -48.35
C LEU A 448 -24.57 -9.20 -47.72
N VAL A 449 -24.52 -8.15 -46.91
CA VAL A 449 -25.71 -7.43 -46.46
C VAL A 449 -26.03 -6.31 -47.43
N THR A 450 -27.31 -6.11 -47.72
CA THR A 450 -27.82 -4.99 -48.51
C THR A 450 -28.95 -4.33 -47.73
N SER A 451 -28.85 -3.03 -47.49
CA SER A 451 -29.90 -2.24 -46.84
C SER A 451 -30.84 -1.58 -47.84
N ASP A 452 -31.84 -0.86 -47.31
CA ASP A 452 -32.79 -0.02 -48.03
C ASP A 452 -32.32 1.44 -48.24
N LEU A 453 -31.04 1.74 -48.03
CA LEU A 453 -30.51 3.09 -48.28
C LEU A 453 -30.70 3.56 -49.74
N ILE A 454 -30.86 4.87 -49.92
CA ILE A 454 -31.05 5.52 -51.23
C ILE A 454 -29.83 5.28 -52.13
N ALA A 455 -30.07 5.10 -53.43
CA ALA A 455 -29.03 4.89 -54.44
C ALA A 455 -28.01 6.04 -54.44
N GLY A 456 -26.75 5.71 -54.13
CA GLY A 456 -25.65 6.68 -54.02
C GLY A 456 -24.95 6.64 -52.66
N CYS A 457 -25.64 6.21 -51.61
CA CYS A 457 -25.01 5.87 -50.33
C CYS A 457 -24.54 4.40 -50.36
N GLY A 458 -23.52 4.05 -49.58
CA GLY A 458 -22.97 2.70 -49.50
C GLY A 458 -23.97 1.75 -48.84
N SER A 459 -24.87 1.14 -49.61
CA SER A 459 -25.96 0.30 -49.11
C SER A 459 -25.57 -1.15 -48.85
N THR A 460 -24.30 -1.50 -49.03
CA THR A 460 -23.84 -2.89 -48.94
C THR A 460 -22.55 -3.02 -48.16
N ASP A 461 -22.42 -4.10 -47.42
CA ASP A 461 -21.17 -4.49 -46.77
C ASP A 461 -21.03 -6.02 -46.72
N THR A 462 -19.81 -6.51 -46.50
CA THR A 462 -19.50 -7.94 -46.48
C THR A 462 -18.90 -8.39 -45.17
N VAL A 463 -19.27 -9.61 -44.75
CA VAL A 463 -18.66 -10.29 -43.60
C VAL A 463 -18.30 -11.73 -43.98
N ILE A 464 -17.12 -12.17 -43.59
CA ILE A 464 -16.67 -13.55 -43.75
C ILE A 464 -16.86 -14.29 -42.42
N VAL A 465 -17.62 -15.39 -42.47
CA VAL A 465 -17.69 -16.36 -41.37
C VAL A 465 -16.77 -17.52 -41.73
N ASN A 466 -15.56 -17.53 -41.16
CA ASN A 466 -14.56 -18.57 -41.32
C ASN A 466 -14.94 -19.81 -40.49
N VAL A 467 -15.04 -20.97 -41.13
CA VAL A 467 -15.34 -22.23 -40.44
C VAL A 467 -14.07 -23.06 -40.35
N ALA A 468 -13.47 -23.11 -39.16
CA ALA A 468 -12.34 -24.00 -38.91
C ALA A 468 -12.82 -25.39 -38.51
N LEU A 469 -12.07 -26.41 -38.92
CA LEU A 469 -12.27 -27.79 -38.48
C LEU A 469 -12.12 -27.86 -36.95
N ASP A 470 -13.09 -28.48 -36.28
CA ASP A 470 -13.01 -28.70 -34.83
C ASP A 470 -11.94 -29.75 -34.49
N PHE A 471 -11.36 -29.61 -33.31
CA PHE A 471 -10.31 -30.51 -32.80
C PHE A 471 -10.48 -30.72 -31.29
N THR A 472 -9.94 -31.84 -30.81
CA THR A 472 -9.91 -32.17 -29.38
C THR A 472 -8.48 -32.07 -28.87
N ILE A 473 -8.33 -31.59 -27.64
CA ILE A 473 -7.07 -31.63 -26.91
C ILE A 473 -7.21 -32.48 -25.65
N THR A 474 -6.10 -33.04 -25.19
CA THR A 474 -6.03 -33.78 -23.92
C THR A 474 -4.67 -33.53 -23.30
N ALA A 475 -4.65 -32.75 -22.22
CA ALA A 475 -3.47 -32.50 -21.42
C ALA A 475 -3.14 -33.70 -20.50
N TYR A 476 -1.87 -33.86 -20.18
CA TYR A 476 -1.36 -34.92 -19.32
C TYR A 476 -0.11 -34.44 -18.56
N GLY A 477 0.21 -35.12 -17.46
CA GLY A 477 1.39 -34.80 -16.65
C GLY A 477 1.07 -34.39 -15.21
N ASP A 478 -0.18 -34.54 -14.76
CA ASP A 478 -0.57 -34.32 -13.37
C ASP A 478 0.28 -35.20 -12.43
N THR A 479 0.99 -34.57 -11.50
CA THR A 479 1.90 -35.27 -10.59
C THR A 479 2.11 -34.52 -9.28
N LEU A 480 2.67 -35.22 -8.30
CA LEU A 480 3.15 -34.68 -7.02
C LEU A 480 4.67 -34.84 -6.94
N LEU A 481 5.41 -33.76 -6.65
CA LEU A 481 6.88 -33.73 -6.58
C LEU A 481 7.42 -32.80 -5.49
N CYS A 482 8.72 -32.91 -5.17
CA CYS A 482 9.40 -31.98 -4.27
C CYS A 482 9.75 -30.68 -4.99
N ALA A 483 9.78 -29.56 -4.27
CA ALA A 483 10.08 -28.24 -4.83
C ALA A 483 11.32 -28.26 -5.75
N SER A 484 11.19 -27.61 -6.91
CA SER A 484 12.24 -27.50 -7.94
C SER A 484 12.63 -28.81 -8.66
N SER A 485 11.87 -29.90 -8.51
CA SER A 485 12.07 -31.10 -9.32
C SER A 485 11.55 -30.91 -10.75
N VAL A 486 12.20 -31.56 -11.73
CA VAL A 486 11.82 -31.49 -13.16
C VAL A 486 10.79 -32.56 -13.49
N VAL A 487 9.68 -32.21 -14.15
CA VAL A 487 8.70 -33.14 -14.71
C VAL A 487 8.31 -32.75 -16.15
N PRO A 488 8.17 -33.70 -17.10
CA PRO A 488 7.54 -33.43 -18.38
C PRO A 488 6.01 -33.34 -18.24
N ILE A 489 5.43 -32.24 -18.71
CA ILE A 489 3.98 -32.10 -18.92
C ILE A 489 3.71 -32.09 -20.43
N GLY A 490 2.46 -32.28 -20.88
CA GLY A 490 2.17 -32.20 -22.30
C GLY A 490 0.70 -32.20 -22.70
N VAL A 491 0.47 -32.03 -24.00
CA VAL A 491 -0.87 -32.01 -24.61
C VAL A 491 -0.89 -32.80 -25.92
N ASN A 492 -1.92 -33.64 -26.09
CA ASN A 492 -2.21 -34.35 -27.33
C ASN A 492 -3.33 -33.65 -28.10
N MET A 493 -3.26 -33.65 -29.43
CA MET A 493 -4.25 -33.04 -30.32
C MET A 493 -4.80 -34.07 -31.32
N SER A 494 -6.09 -34.01 -31.63
CA SER A 494 -6.73 -34.81 -32.67
C SER A 494 -7.71 -33.97 -33.49
N PRO A 495 -7.60 -33.93 -34.84
CA PRO A 495 -6.60 -34.62 -35.66
C PRO A 495 -5.20 -33.98 -35.57
N LEU A 496 -4.17 -34.72 -35.97
CA LEU A 496 -2.81 -34.18 -36.09
C LEU A 496 -2.77 -33.09 -37.17
N GLY A 497 -2.14 -31.97 -36.86
CA GLY A 497 -2.08 -30.79 -37.72
C GLY A 497 -1.14 -29.72 -37.19
N SER A 498 -1.09 -28.58 -37.87
CA SER A 498 -0.34 -27.41 -37.42
C SER A 498 -1.18 -26.61 -36.43
N TYR A 499 -0.71 -26.52 -35.18
CA TYR A 499 -1.34 -25.74 -34.11
C TYR A 499 -0.27 -24.87 -33.45
N THR A 500 -0.68 -23.71 -32.95
CA THR A 500 0.10 -22.87 -32.04
C THR A 500 -0.24 -23.29 -30.61
N ILE A 501 0.76 -23.62 -29.82
CA ILE A 501 0.61 -24.07 -28.43
C ILE A 501 1.19 -22.97 -27.54
N ASN A 502 0.51 -22.69 -26.43
CA ASN A 502 1.02 -21.78 -25.41
C ASN A 502 0.62 -22.27 -24.03
N TRP A 503 1.62 -22.48 -23.17
CA TRP A 503 1.44 -22.86 -21.77
C TRP A 503 1.63 -21.65 -20.85
N THR A 504 0.77 -21.52 -19.84
CA THR A 504 0.89 -20.51 -18.79
C THR A 504 0.69 -21.14 -17.41
N PRO A 505 1.42 -20.74 -16.36
CA PRO A 505 2.51 -19.76 -16.37
C PRO A 505 3.81 -20.30 -17.02
N ALA A 506 4.53 -19.46 -17.74
CA ALA A 506 5.75 -19.86 -18.47
C ALA A 506 7.03 -19.88 -17.61
N ALA A 507 7.01 -19.24 -16.43
CA ALA A 507 8.23 -18.95 -15.66
C ALA A 507 9.01 -20.21 -15.23
N SER A 508 8.30 -21.30 -14.94
CA SER A 508 8.85 -22.58 -14.53
C SER A 508 8.86 -23.61 -15.65
N LEU A 509 8.73 -23.19 -16.91
CA LEU A 509 8.80 -24.05 -18.09
C LEU A 509 10.08 -23.75 -18.88
N ASN A 510 10.68 -24.78 -19.49
CA ASN A 510 11.83 -24.59 -20.37
C ASN A 510 11.47 -23.91 -21.70
N ASP A 511 10.28 -24.22 -22.24
CA ASP A 511 9.73 -23.62 -23.47
C ASP A 511 8.20 -23.72 -23.42
N PRO A 512 7.45 -22.63 -23.22
CA PRO A 512 6.00 -22.67 -23.11
C PRO A 512 5.28 -22.90 -24.45
N THR A 513 5.99 -23.03 -25.58
CA THR A 513 5.38 -23.08 -26.92
C THR A 513 5.36 -24.45 -27.58
N ILE A 514 5.90 -25.47 -26.89
CA ILE A 514 5.96 -26.85 -27.39
C ILE A 514 4.89 -27.74 -26.75
N SER A 515 4.59 -28.87 -27.39
CA SER A 515 3.56 -29.81 -26.91
C SER A 515 3.96 -30.58 -25.66
N THR A 516 5.26 -30.65 -25.34
CA THR A 516 5.80 -31.39 -24.18
C THR A 516 6.89 -30.62 -23.44
N PRO A 517 6.56 -29.53 -22.73
CA PRO A 517 7.55 -28.78 -21.96
C PRO A 517 8.00 -29.51 -20.70
N LEU A 518 9.18 -29.14 -20.22
CA LEU A 518 9.71 -29.54 -18.92
C LEU A 518 9.35 -28.46 -17.90
N ALA A 519 8.63 -28.85 -16.85
CA ALA A 519 8.20 -28.01 -15.75
C ALA A 519 9.11 -28.20 -14.52
N THR A 520 9.52 -27.09 -13.89
CA THR A 520 10.31 -27.03 -12.64
C THR A 520 9.69 -26.06 -11.63
N PRO A 521 8.45 -26.28 -11.18
CA PRO A 521 7.79 -25.36 -10.25
C PRO A 521 8.40 -25.45 -8.84
N SER A 522 8.54 -24.30 -8.17
CA SER A 522 8.93 -24.22 -6.75
C SER A 522 7.73 -24.36 -5.80
N GLU A 523 6.52 -24.13 -6.30
CA GLU A 523 5.25 -24.19 -5.58
C GLU A 523 4.19 -24.91 -6.42
N THR A 524 3.10 -25.39 -5.81
CA THR A 524 2.01 -26.07 -6.55
C THR A 524 1.51 -25.16 -7.67
N THR A 525 1.67 -25.61 -8.91
CA THR A 525 1.40 -24.81 -10.10
C THR A 525 0.42 -25.54 -11.01
N THR A 526 -0.68 -24.87 -11.35
CA THR A 526 -1.59 -25.29 -12.41
C THR A 526 -1.14 -24.66 -13.72
N TYR A 527 -0.73 -25.48 -14.67
CA TYR A 527 -0.41 -25.03 -16.02
C TYR A 527 -1.64 -25.13 -16.92
N ASN A 528 -2.04 -24.01 -17.51
CA ASN A 528 -3.07 -23.95 -18.54
C ASN A 528 -2.41 -24.02 -19.92
N VAL A 529 -2.84 -24.95 -20.76
CA VAL A 529 -2.43 -25.01 -22.16
C VAL A 529 -3.53 -24.47 -23.04
N THR A 530 -3.18 -23.50 -23.87
CA THR A 530 -4.01 -23.00 -24.96
C THR A 530 -3.47 -23.52 -26.28
N VAL A 531 -4.29 -24.23 -27.04
CA VAL A 531 -3.94 -24.72 -28.38
C VAL A 531 -4.83 -24.04 -29.40
N THR A 532 -4.23 -23.37 -30.38
CA THR A 532 -4.92 -22.60 -31.42
C THR A 532 -4.61 -23.19 -32.80
N SER A 533 -5.64 -23.53 -33.57
CA SER A 533 -5.51 -23.93 -34.96
C SER A 533 -5.04 -22.76 -35.85
N THR A 534 -4.57 -23.06 -37.07
CA THR A 534 -4.15 -22.02 -38.04
C THR A 534 -5.23 -21.01 -38.42
N LEU A 535 -6.51 -21.36 -38.24
CA LEU A 535 -7.64 -20.50 -38.55
C LEU A 535 -8.20 -19.78 -37.31
N GLY A 536 -7.59 -19.92 -36.13
CA GLY A 536 -7.94 -19.16 -34.93
C GLY A 536 -8.81 -19.89 -33.90
N CYS A 537 -9.29 -21.11 -34.20
CA CYS A 537 -10.01 -21.91 -33.20
C CYS A 537 -9.10 -22.34 -32.06
N SER A 538 -9.48 -22.00 -30.83
CA SER A 538 -8.71 -22.22 -29.62
C SER A 538 -9.43 -23.15 -28.64
N LYS A 539 -8.69 -24.06 -28.01
CA LYS A 539 -9.15 -24.92 -26.90
C LYS A 539 -8.15 -24.82 -25.76
N THR A 540 -8.66 -24.92 -24.54
CA THR A 540 -7.84 -24.89 -23.31
C THR A 540 -8.02 -26.16 -22.49
N ASP A 541 -6.94 -26.59 -21.85
CA ASP A 541 -6.93 -27.70 -20.90
C ASP A 541 -5.87 -27.43 -19.82
N THR A 542 -5.85 -28.19 -18.74
CA THR A 542 -4.98 -27.92 -17.59
C THR A 542 -4.16 -29.13 -17.16
N VAL A 543 -2.96 -28.87 -16.64
CA VAL A 543 -2.12 -29.84 -15.94
C VAL A 543 -1.81 -29.30 -14.55
N ASN A 544 -2.08 -30.10 -13.51
CA ASN A 544 -1.80 -29.74 -12.12
C ASN A 544 -0.51 -30.41 -11.65
N VAL A 545 0.54 -29.61 -11.43
CA VAL A 545 1.79 -30.07 -10.82
C VAL A 545 1.81 -29.62 -9.37
N SER A 546 1.49 -30.55 -8.47
CA SER A 546 1.52 -30.31 -7.03
C SER A 546 2.95 -30.41 -6.50
N VAL A 547 3.35 -29.40 -5.73
CA VAL A 547 4.65 -29.32 -5.07
C VAL A 547 4.43 -29.46 -3.57
N ASN A 548 5.11 -30.43 -2.95
CA ASN A 548 5.15 -30.51 -1.50
C ASN A 548 6.20 -29.53 -0.95
N PRO A 549 5.81 -28.62 -0.05
CA PRO A 549 6.75 -27.73 0.61
C PRO A 549 7.74 -28.55 1.45
N THR A 550 9.03 -28.20 1.39
CA THR A 550 10.05 -28.83 2.22
C THR A 550 10.00 -28.24 3.63
N PRO A 551 10.04 -29.05 4.71
CA PRO A 551 10.19 -28.52 6.06
C PRO A 551 11.52 -27.72 6.12
N ILE A 552 11.58 -26.60 6.83
CA ILE A 552 12.86 -25.90 7.11
C ILE A 552 13.12 -26.08 8.61
N PRO A 553 14.01 -26.99 9.02
CA PRO A 553 14.28 -27.22 10.43
C PRO A 553 15.14 -26.07 10.97
N THR A 554 14.69 -25.45 12.07
CA THR A 554 15.54 -24.54 12.85
C THR A 554 16.15 -25.31 14.03
N ILE A 555 17.41 -25.05 14.32
CA ILE A 555 18.17 -25.70 15.39
C ILE A 555 18.45 -24.64 16.46
N SER A 556 18.03 -24.88 17.70
CA SER A 556 18.36 -24.05 18.87
C SER A 556 19.20 -24.84 19.86
N PRO A 557 20.20 -24.24 20.55
CA PRO A 557 20.67 -22.87 20.37
C PRO A 557 21.40 -22.69 19.03
N GLY A 558 21.37 -21.46 18.50
CA GLY A 558 22.14 -21.04 17.32
C GLY A 558 23.67 -21.09 17.54
N ASP A 559 24.45 -20.52 16.62
CA ASP A 559 25.92 -20.49 16.70
C ASP A 559 26.39 -19.92 18.04
N SER A 560 26.99 -20.79 18.86
CA SER A 560 27.23 -20.52 20.28
C SER A 560 28.56 -21.11 20.76
N THR A 561 29.08 -20.52 21.84
CA THR A 561 30.37 -20.89 22.43
C THR A 561 30.18 -21.42 23.85
N PHE A 562 30.62 -22.66 24.11
CA PHE A 562 30.51 -23.33 25.41
C PHE A 562 31.85 -23.93 25.84
N CYS A 563 31.95 -24.38 27.10
CA CYS A 563 33.09 -25.17 27.54
C CYS A 563 33.12 -26.55 26.89
N ALA A 564 34.32 -27.04 26.61
CA ALA A 564 34.51 -28.39 26.07
C ALA A 564 33.85 -29.44 26.98
N GLY A 565 32.96 -30.26 26.39
CA GLY A 565 32.24 -31.33 27.07
C GLY A 565 30.95 -30.90 27.80
N THR A 566 30.56 -29.62 27.74
CA THR A 566 29.25 -29.19 28.28
C THR A 566 28.11 -29.86 27.49
N PRO A 567 27.13 -30.51 28.17
CA PRO A 567 25.92 -30.99 27.51
C PRO A 567 25.07 -29.81 27.03
N ILE A 568 24.77 -29.79 25.74
CA ILE A 568 23.94 -28.78 25.07
C ILE A 568 22.71 -29.51 24.54
N GLN A 569 21.53 -29.10 24.96
CA GLN A 569 20.28 -29.62 24.39
C GLN A 569 20.07 -28.95 23.03
N PHE A 570 19.98 -29.73 21.95
CA PHE A 570 19.40 -29.22 20.71
C PHE A 570 17.88 -29.34 20.77
N ASP A 571 17.20 -28.24 20.45
CA ASP A 571 15.78 -28.20 20.19
C ASP A 571 15.58 -27.94 18.69
N VAL A 572 15.06 -28.94 18.00
CA VAL A 572 14.67 -28.83 16.60
C VAL A 572 13.20 -28.47 16.55
N LEU A 573 12.93 -27.28 16.04
CA LEU A 573 11.59 -26.85 15.75
C LEU A 573 11.33 -27.15 14.27
N THR A 574 10.32 -27.97 14.02
CA THR A 574 9.82 -28.30 12.68
C THR A 574 8.57 -27.51 12.32
N SER A 575 8.18 -26.55 13.15
CA SER A 575 7.14 -25.57 12.85
C SER A 575 7.70 -24.50 11.93
N THR A 576 6.89 -24.08 10.95
CA THR A 576 7.29 -23.12 9.92
C THR A 576 7.40 -21.67 10.43
N LEU A 577 6.95 -21.39 11.66
CA LEU A 577 7.02 -20.06 12.27
C LEU A 577 7.25 -20.18 13.77
N VAL A 578 8.47 -19.86 14.21
CA VAL A 578 8.82 -19.67 15.63
C VAL A 578 9.77 -18.49 15.76
N ASP A 579 9.39 -17.50 16.57
CA ASP A 579 10.24 -16.36 16.87
C ASP A 579 10.10 -15.98 18.36
N ASN A 580 11.23 -15.92 19.05
CA ASN A 580 11.34 -15.50 20.45
C ASN A 580 12.05 -14.14 20.59
N PHE A 581 12.29 -13.46 19.46
CA PHE A 581 12.92 -12.15 19.33
C PHE A 581 14.21 -11.97 20.14
N THR A 582 15.00 -13.04 20.34
CA THR A 582 16.34 -12.96 20.95
C THR A 582 17.41 -12.71 19.88
N GLY A 583 17.43 -11.51 19.28
CA GLY A 583 18.39 -11.17 18.23
C GLY A 583 17.90 -10.13 17.22
N SER A 584 18.40 -10.20 15.99
CA SER A 584 17.83 -9.46 14.85
C SER A 584 16.60 -10.19 14.28
N PHE A 585 15.70 -9.46 13.62
CA PHE A 585 14.59 -10.05 12.88
C PHE A 585 15.07 -11.11 11.88
N ASP A 586 14.29 -12.19 11.75
CA ASP A 586 14.50 -13.22 10.73
C ASP A 586 13.66 -12.92 9.46
N PRO A 587 14.25 -12.42 8.36
CA PRO A 587 13.54 -12.18 7.10
C PRO A 587 12.96 -13.45 6.46
N SER A 588 13.42 -14.64 6.88
CA SER A 588 12.87 -15.90 6.37
C SER A 588 11.49 -16.22 6.95
N GLN A 589 11.10 -15.56 8.05
CA GLN A 589 9.83 -15.79 8.73
C GLN A 589 8.79 -14.68 8.53
N TRP A 590 9.24 -13.43 8.34
CA TRP A 590 8.37 -12.27 8.30
C TRP A 590 8.47 -11.54 6.95
N SER A 591 7.33 -11.38 6.28
CA SER A 591 7.24 -10.58 5.05
C SER A 591 7.21 -9.08 5.35
N THR A 592 6.72 -8.71 6.53
CA THR A 592 6.58 -7.30 6.93
C THR A 592 6.76 -7.15 8.43
N VAL A 593 7.65 -6.25 8.82
CA VAL A 593 7.81 -5.74 10.18
C VAL A 593 7.80 -4.22 10.07
N SER A 594 6.70 -3.59 10.48
CA SER A 594 6.53 -2.14 10.38
C SER A 594 6.14 -1.57 11.73
N GLY A 595 6.69 -0.38 12.03
CA GLY A 595 6.45 0.31 13.29
C GLY A 595 7.11 -0.32 14.51
N ALA A 596 8.04 -1.27 14.34
CA ALA A 596 8.56 -2.12 15.42
C ALA A 596 10.09 -2.32 15.43
N SER A 597 10.63 -2.56 16.61
CA SER A 597 12.04 -2.94 16.82
C SER A 597 12.21 -3.98 17.93
N VAL A 598 13.19 -4.88 17.77
CA VAL A 598 13.54 -5.84 18.82
C VAL A 598 14.33 -5.13 19.91
N GLY A 599 13.89 -5.29 21.15
CA GLY A 599 14.54 -4.64 22.29
C GLY A 599 13.94 -5.05 23.62
N ASN A 600 14.37 -4.39 24.69
CA ASN A 600 13.81 -4.62 26.02
C ASN A 600 12.36 -4.10 26.05
N PRO A 601 11.37 -4.94 26.38
CA PRO A 601 10.00 -4.49 26.50
C PRO A 601 9.80 -3.54 27.69
N CYS A 602 8.76 -2.71 27.60
CA CYS A 602 8.35 -1.77 28.65
C CYS A 602 8.11 -2.45 30.01
N VAL A 603 7.59 -3.67 30.00
CA VAL A 603 7.49 -4.55 31.17
C VAL A 603 8.44 -5.72 30.97
N PRO A 604 9.41 -5.95 31.88
CA PRO A 604 10.38 -7.03 31.74
C PRO A 604 9.71 -8.38 31.50
N PHE A 605 10.15 -9.06 30.46
CA PHE A 605 9.80 -10.43 30.13
C PHE A 605 11.09 -11.26 30.03
N ASN A 606 10.99 -12.55 29.70
CA ASN A 606 12.16 -13.44 29.67
C ASN A 606 13.06 -13.19 28.44
N GLY A 607 13.73 -12.04 28.39
CA GLY A 607 14.58 -11.63 27.27
C GLY A 607 14.11 -10.34 26.59
N THR A 608 14.49 -10.19 25.33
CA THR A 608 14.02 -9.14 24.42
C THR A 608 12.72 -9.55 23.75
N ALA A 609 11.93 -8.57 23.30
CA ALA A 609 10.67 -8.76 22.59
C ALA A 609 10.59 -7.84 21.37
N LEU A 610 9.61 -8.06 20.50
CA LEU A 610 9.30 -7.13 19.41
C LEU A 610 8.37 -6.02 19.93
N ASN A 611 8.86 -4.77 19.91
CA ASN A 611 8.17 -3.61 20.48
C ASN A 611 7.68 -2.68 19.38
N PHE A 612 6.40 -2.31 19.42
CA PHE A 612 5.75 -1.42 18.46
C PHE A 612 5.65 -0.01 19.06
N ASP A 613 6.44 0.92 18.52
CA ASP A 613 6.59 2.27 19.06
C ASP A 613 6.56 3.39 18.01
N THR A 614 6.58 3.04 16.73
CA THR A 614 6.55 3.99 15.60
C THR A 614 5.31 3.76 14.71
N PRO A 615 4.91 4.72 13.85
CA PRO A 615 3.72 4.59 12.99
C PRO A 615 3.72 3.37 12.07
N ASN A 616 2.52 2.92 11.66
CA ASN A 616 2.25 1.73 10.82
C ASN A 616 2.64 0.42 11.51
N ARG A 617 1.94 0.07 12.60
CA ARG A 617 2.28 -1.04 13.50
C ARG A 617 1.67 -2.34 13.02
N GLU A 618 2.47 -3.09 12.28
CA GLU A 618 2.07 -4.37 11.73
C GLU A 618 3.21 -5.38 11.68
N LEU A 619 2.86 -6.64 11.90
CA LEU A 619 3.72 -7.80 11.75
C LEU A 619 3.00 -8.83 10.88
N ILE A 620 3.61 -9.17 9.75
CA ILE A 620 3.04 -10.12 8.79
C ILE A 620 4.03 -11.26 8.54
N SER A 621 3.57 -12.50 8.72
CA SER A 621 4.37 -13.68 8.40
C SER A 621 4.53 -13.87 6.90
N ASN A 622 5.60 -14.56 6.50
CA ASN A 622 5.64 -15.22 5.20
C ASN A 622 4.52 -16.25 5.10
N SER A 623 4.26 -16.74 3.88
CA SER A 623 3.28 -17.80 3.64
C SER A 623 3.68 -19.10 4.33
N LEU A 624 2.75 -19.68 5.10
CA LEU A 624 2.95 -20.89 5.89
C LEU A 624 2.06 -22.04 5.41
N LEU A 625 2.57 -23.26 5.53
CA LEU A 625 1.78 -24.48 5.45
C LEU A 625 1.11 -24.74 6.80
N THR A 626 -0.19 -24.52 6.88
CA THR A 626 -0.98 -24.65 8.11
C THR A 626 -1.88 -25.87 8.14
N SER A 627 -1.91 -26.68 7.07
CA SER A 627 -2.81 -27.84 6.89
C SER A 627 -2.82 -28.85 8.05
N ASN A 628 -1.70 -29.02 8.76
CA ASN A 628 -1.56 -29.94 9.89
C ASN A 628 -1.33 -29.21 11.23
N CYS A 629 -1.61 -27.91 11.27
CA CYS A 629 -1.41 -27.06 12.43
C CYS A 629 -2.65 -26.95 13.29
N THR A 630 -2.43 -26.69 14.58
CA THR A 630 -3.46 -26.80 15.62
C THR A 630 -3.67 -25.48 16.34
N THR A 631 -2.61 -24.92 16.94
CA THR A 631 -2.66 -23.65 17.66
C THR A 631 -1.58 -22.70 17.19
N PHE A 632 -1.86 -21.42 17.41
CA PHE A 632 -0.92 -20.31 17.30
C PHE A 632 -0.67 -19.78 18.72
N ASP A 633 0.54 -19.96 19.22
CA ASP A 633 0.93 -19.59 20.58
C ASP A 633 1.77 -18.32 20.54
N PHE A 634 1.50 -17.35 21.42
CA PHE A 634 2.28 -16.12 21.54
C PHE A 634 1.99 -15.42 22.87
N CYS A 635 2.88 -14.53 23.29
CA CYS A 635 2.71 -13.65 24.45
C CYS A 635 2.55 -12.21 23.97
N LEU A 636 1.59 -11.50 24.55
CA LEU A 636 1.23 -10.14 24.20
C LEU A 636 1.22 -9.26 25.45
N TRP A 637 1.69 -8.04 25.29
CA TRP A 637 1.51 -6.95 26.25
C TRP A 637 1.08 -5.69 25.50
N ILE A 638 0.06 -5.02 26.04
CA ILE A 638 -0.45 -3.72 25.58
C ILE A 638 -0.26 -2.77 26.77
N GLY A 639 0.04 -1.50 26.54
CA GLY A 639 0.47 -0.54 27.58
C GLY A 639 -0.35 -0.53 28.89
N ASN A 640 0.20 0.08 29.97
CA ASN A 640 -0.63 0.61 31.09
C ASN A 640 -0.60 2.16 31.30
N ASP A 641 -1.78 2.77 31.42
CA ASP A 641 -2.02 4.18 31.73
C ASP A 641 -1.51 4.47 33.16
N ILE A 642 -0.44 5.27 33.25
CA ILE A 642 0.09 5.89 34.47
C ILE A 642 0.61 4.89 35.55
N SER A 643 1.92 4.59 35.57
CA SER A 643 2.69 4.47 36.85
C SER A 643 4.21 4.28 36.77
N THR A 644 4.83 3.98 35.62
CA THR A 644 6.27 3.60 35.60
C THR A 644 7.24 4.77 35.37
N GLY A 645 6.79 5.91 34.86
CA GLY A 645 7.67 7.05 34.54
C GLY A 645 8.66 6.78 33.39
N VAL A 646 8.43 5.73 32.60
CA VAL A 646 9.23 5.37 31.43
C VAL A 646 8.62 6.03 30.19
N THR A 647 9.37 6.89 29.52
CA THR A 647 8.98 7.56 28.27
C THR A 647 8.86 6.53 27.13
N GLY A 648 7.75 6.53 26.39
CA GLY A 648 7.54 5.64 25.21
C GLY A 648 6.87 4.29 25.49
N CYS A 649 6.08 4.21 26.58
CA CYS A 649 5.37 3.00 27.02
C CYS A 649 3.92 3.35 27.41
N GLU A 650 3.24 4.08 26.54
CA GLU A 650 1.89 4.61 26.78
C GLU A 650 0.84 3.71 26.09
N ASN A 651 -0.42 3.78 26.54
CA ASN A 651 -1.48 2.82 26.18
C ASN A 651 -2.12 3.10 24.86
N ALA A 652 -2.46 2.02 24.17
CA ALA A 652 -3.41 2.11 23.08
C ALA A 652 -4.79 2.54 23.63
N ASP A 653 -5.31 3.64 23.09
CA ASP A 653 -6.58 4.26 23.48
C ASP A 653 -7.78 3.38 23.08
N LEU A 654 -8.98 3.79 23.48
CA LEU A 654 -10.22 3.11 23.09
C LEU A 654 -10.36 3.11 21.55
N ASN A 655 -10.50 1.91 20.96
CA ASN A 655 -10.52 1.60 19.51
C ASN A 655 -9.14 1.44 18.82
N GLU A 656 -8.09 1.28 19.61
CA GLU A 656 -6.72 1.02 19.12
C GLU A 656 -6.29 -0.42 19.40
N ASP A 657 -7.26 -1.33 19.34
CA ASP A 657 -7.10 -2.75 19.64
C ASP A 657 -6.12 -3.46 18.69
N ILE A 658 -5.53 -4.56 19.17
CA ILE A 658 -4.67 -5.41 18.35
C ILE A 658 -5.50 -6.50 17.71
N GLU A 659 -5.41 -6.63 16.39
CA GLU A 659 -6.09 -7.67 15.63
C GLU A 659 -5.12 -8.74 15.15
N LEU A 660 -5.47 -10.01 15.40
CA LEU A 660 -4.89 -11.16 14.73
C LEU A 660 -5.79 -11.59 13.56
N SER A 661 -5.23 -11.59 12.36
CA SER A 661 -5.93 -11.91 11.10
C SER A 661 -5.14 -12.88 10.23
N TYR A 662 -5.79 -13.57 9.29
CA TYR A 662 -5.13 -14.42 8.30
C TYR A 662 -5.51 -14.09 6.85
N SER A 663 -4.63 -14.48 5.92
CA SER A 663 -4.85 -14.40 4.48
C SER A 663 -4.44 -15.70 3.79
N THR A 664 -5.19 -16.13 2.78
CA THR A 664 -4.89 -17.31 1.95
C THR A 664 -4.58 -16.96 0.49
N ASN A 665 -4.54 -15.66 0.17
CA ASN A 665 -4.35 -15.12 -1.18
C ASN A 665 -3.22 -14.08 -1.24
N GLY A 666 -2.16 -14.29 -0.45
CA GLY A 666 -0.96 -13.43 -0.48
C GLY A 666 -1.20 -12.02 0.06
N GLY A 667 -2.14 -11.85 1.00
CA GLY A 667 -2.40 -10.57 1.67
C GLY A 667 -3.42 -9.66 0.96
N ALA A 668 -4.05 -10.11 -0.13
CA ALA A 668 -5.07 -9.32 -0.85
C ALA A 668 -6.35 -9.13 -0.03
N THR A 669 -6.76 -10.14 0.74
CA THR A 669 -7.87 -10.05 1.71
C THR A 669 -7.45 -10.64 3.05
N TRP A 670 -7.88 -10.01 4.14
CA TRP A 670 -7.61 -10.44 5.52
C TRP A 670 -8.91 -10.79 6.24
N ILE A 671 -8.91 -11.91 6.95
CA ILE A 671 -10.03 -12.37 7.77
C ILE A 671 -9.59 -12.37 9.23
N THR A 672 -10.32 -11.64 10.08
CA THR A 672 -10.06 -11.56 11.52
C THR A 672 -10.25 -12.90 12.22
N ILE A 673 -9.25 -13.33 12.98
CA ILE A 673 -9.31 -14.47 13.90
C ILE A 673 -9.78 -13.99 15.27
N GLN A 674 -9.11 -12.97 15.82
CA GLN A 674 -9.39 -12.47 17.16
C GLN A 674 -8.91 -11.03 17.32
N THR A 675 -9.69 -10.24 18.06
CA THR A 675 -9.33 -8.89 18.51
C THR A 675 -8.98 -8.92 19.99
N PHE A 676 -7.84 -8.32 20.36
CA PHE A 676 -7.35 -8.18 21.72
C PHE A 676 -7.63 -6.77 22.20
N LEU A 677 -8.62 -6.65 23.09
CA LEU A 677 -9.11 -5.36 23.56
C LEU A 677 -8.11 -4.68 24.48
N THR A 678 -7.78 -3.41 24.21
CA THR A 678 -6.86 -2.60 25.03
C THR A 678 -7.35 -2.48 26.47
N SER A 679 -8.67 -2.35 26.65
CA SER A 679 -9.35 -2.32 27.96
C SER A 679 -9.04 -3.51 28.89
N ASN A 680 -8.52 -4.62 28.37
CA ASN A 680 -8.09 -5.73 29.22
C ASN A 680 -6.76 -5.46 29.95
N TRP A 681 -5.91 -4.57 29.42
CA TRP A 681 -4.62 -4.15 29.98
C TRP A 681 -4.69 -2.81 30.74
N ASP A 682 -5.80 -2.08 30.60
CA ASP A 682 -6.06 -0.87 31.38
C ASP A 682 -6.21 -1.15 32.88
N THR A 683 -6.10 -0.09 33.69
CA THR A 683 -6.27 -0.14 35.15
C THR A 683 -7.63 -0.73 35.52
N GLY A 684 -7.62 -1.94 36.10
CA GLY A 684 -8.82 -2.68 36.50
C GLY A 684 -9.24 -3.80 35.55
N GLY A 685 -8.59 -3.93 34.39
CA GLY A 685 -8.74 -5.05 33.48
C GLY A 685 -8.06 -6.34 33.97
N PRO A 686 -8.40 -7.50 33.39
CA PRO A 686 -7.87 -8.81 33.80
C PRO A 686 -6.35 -8.98 33.59
N TYR A 687 -5.73 -8.19 32.70
CA TYR A 687 -4.31 -8.29 32.32
C TYR A 687 -3.51 -7.02 32.64
N ALA A 688 -4.01 -6.17 33.53
CA ALA A 688 -3.34 -4.93 33.92
C ALA A 688 -1.88 -5.19 34.36
N ASN A 689 -0.92 -4.57 33.66
CA ASN A 689 0.53 -4.68 33.89
C ASN A 689 1.16 -6.08 33.79
N VAL A 690 0.52 -7.02 33.08
CA VAL A 690 1.07 -8.38 32.90
C VAL A 690 1.11 -8.78 31.43
N TRP A 691 2.16 -9.51 31.05
CA TRP A 691 2.18 -10.25 29.80
C TRP A 691 1.12 -11.35 29.85
N GLN A 692 0.28 -11.42 28.81
CA GLN A 692 -0.67 -12.51 28.66
C GLN A 692 -0.25 -13.37 27.47
N CYS A 693 -0.09 -14.66 27.72
CA CYS A 693 0.16 -15.63 26.66
C CYS A 693 -1.16 -16.28 26.20
N PHE A 694 -1.31 -16.37 24.89
CA PHE A 694 -2.46 -16.90 24.19
C PHE A 694 -2.06 -18.16 23.44
N SER A 695 -3.02 -19.08 23.32
CA SER A 695 -2.95 -20.25 22.46
C SER A 695 -4.23 -20.28 21.64
N ILE A 696 -4.15 -19.79 20.40
CA ILE A 696 -5.30 -19.54 19.54
C ILE A 696 -5.46 -20.70 18.56
N PRO A 697 -6.59 -21.42 18.56
CA PRO A 697 -6.84 -22.47 17.56
C PRO A 697 -6.83 -21.90 16.15
N ILE A 698 -6.17 -22.58 15.21
CA ILE A 698 -6.18 -22.18 13.80
C ILE A 698 -7.57 -22.43 13.20
N PRO A 699 -8.26 -21.40 12.66
CA PRO A 699 -9.55 -21.59 12.01
C PRO A 699 -9.46 -22.52 10.81
N ALA A 700 -10.51 -23.29 10.52
CA ALA A 700 -10.52 -24.23 9.39
C ALA A 700 -10.22 -23.57 8.03
N GLY A 701 -10.69 -22.33 7.81
CA GLY A 701 -10.38 -21.56 6.59
C GLY A 701 -8.92 -21.10 6.49
N ALA A 702 -8.19 -21.13 7.60
CA ALA A 702 -6.77 -20.82 7.68
C ALA A 702 -5.88 -22.07 7.63
N LEU A 703 -6.44 -23.29 7.47
CA LEU A 703 -5.69 -24.54 7.31
C LEU A 703 -5.43 -24.82 5.83
N THR A 704 -4.43 -24.15 5.25
CA THR A 704 -4.09 -24.27 3.83
C THR A 704 -2.60 -24.54 3.63
N ASN A 705 -2.15 -24.58 2.39
CA ASN A 705 -0.72 -24.62 2.04
C ASN A 705 -0.07 -23.24 1.91
N ASN A 706 -0.86 -22.16 2.01
CA ASN A 706 -0.41 -20.80 1.75
C ASN A 706 -1.17 -19.80 2.63
N THR A 707 -0.97 -19.86 3.95
CA THR A 707 -1.62 -18.96 4.91
C THR A 707 -0.61 -17.99 5.52
N GLN A 708 -0.91 -16.69 5.48
CA GLN A 708 -0.18 -15.65 6.21
C GLN A 708 -0.97 -15.23 7.45
N PHE A 709 -0.28 -14.88 8.53
CA PHE A 709 -0.87 -14.28 9.74
C PHE A 709 -0.37 -12.85 9.91
N LYS A 710 -1.26 -11.98 10.40
CA LYS A 710 -1.00 -10.56 10.66
C LYS A 710 -1.43 -10.18 12.06
N TRP A 711 -0.55 -9.49 12.78
CA TRP A 711 -0.90 -8.67 13.95
C TRP A 711 -0.84 -7.20 13.54
N ALA A 712 -1.93 -6.47 13.74
CA ALA A 712 -1.98 -5.06 13.42
C ALA A 712 -2.78 -4.28 14.47
N GLN A 713 -2.36 -3.05 14.74
CA GLN A 713 -3.13 -2.12 15.55
C GLN A 713 -4.20 -1.43 14.70
N ILE A 714 -5.46 -1.48 15.11
CA ILE A 714 -6.63 -1.05 14.30
C ILE A 714 -6.73 0.50 14.20
N GLY A 715 -6.11 1.23 15.13
CA GLY A 715 -5.97 2.70 15.14
C GLY A 715 -4.80 3.12 16.03
N PHE A 716 -4.20 4.30 15.80
CA PHE A 716 -3.19 4.90 16.67
C PHE A 716 -3.22 6.43 16.53
N TYR A 717 -3.06 7.19 17.62
CA TYR A 717 -3.11 8.66 17.66
C TYR A 717 -1.78 9.30 18.06
N GLY A 718 -0.71 9.02 17.31
CA GLY A 718 0.54 9.74 17.50
C GLY A 718 1.73 8.98 16.94
N THR A 719 2.94 9.51 17.16
CA THR A 719 4.17 8.89 16.65
C THR A 719 4.95 8.10 17.69
N THR A 720 4.58 8.18 18.98
CA THR A 720 5.35 7.61 20.10
C THR A 720 4.47 7.18 21.30
N ILE A 721 3.17 7.06 21.09
CA ILE A 721 2.17 6.68 22.11
C ILE A 721 1.41 5.44 21.60
N ASP A 722 0.60 4.76 22.41
CA ASP A 722 -0.18 3.58 22.00
C ASP A 722 0.63 2.27 21.83
N ASN A 723 1.66 2.07 22.64
CA ASN A 723 2.67 1.01 22.50
C ASN A 723 2.14 -0.41 22.85
N TRP A 724 2.64 -1.42 22.13
CA TRP A 724 2.44 -2.83 22.43
C TRP A 724 3.68 -3.67 22.10
N SER A 725 3.78 -4.85 22.70
CA SER A 725 4.89 -5.77 22.50
C SER A 725 4.39 -7.20 22.34
N ILE A 726 5.06 -7.98 21.49
CA ILE A 726 4.78 -9.39 21.25
C ILE A 726 6.04 -10.23 21.39
N ASP A 727 5.90 -11.45 21.90
CA ASP A 727 7.00 -12.39 22.09
C ASP A 727 6.56 -13.86 22.06
N ASN A 728 7.52 -14.79 21.96
CA ASN A 728 7.32 -16.24 21.97
C ASN A 728 6.27 -16.75 20.98
N ILE A 729 6.34 -16.25 19.74
CA ILE A 729 5.46 -16.70 18.66
C ILE A 729 5.84 -18.13 18.27
N ASN A 730 4.87 -19.04 18.24
CA ASN A 730 5.04 -20.43 17.82
C ASN A 730 3.78 -20.99 17.15
N LEU A 731 3.93 -21.51 15.94
CA LEU A 731 2.88 -22.25 15.24
C LEU A 731 2.97 -23.76 15.54
N SER A 732 2.01 -24.32 16.27
CA SER A 732 2.04 -25.72 16.71
C SER A 732 1.41 -26.66 15.67
N CYS A 733 2.21 -27.54 15.05
CA CYS A 733 1.76 -28.52 14.05
C CYS A 733 2.02 -29.97 14.46
N SER A 734 1.15 -30.89 14.00
CA SER A 734 1.23 -32.32 14.38
C SER A 734 2.34 -33.06 13.60
N ASN A 735 3.44 -33.37 14.28
CA ASN A 735 4.72 -33.82 13.70
C ASN A 735 4.88 -35.35 13.53
N ASN A 736 3.92 -36.06 12.93
CA ASN A 736 4.00 -37.54 12.83
C ASN A 736 4.73 -38.09 11.58
N ASN A 737 5.27 -37.25 10.69
CA ASN A 737 5.74 -37.71 9.37
C ASN A 737 7.22 -37.45 9.06
N TYR A 738 8.09 -37.05 10.01
CA TYR A 738 9.49 -36.73 9.70
C TYR A 738 10.51 -37.73 10.27
N ILE A 739 11.54 -38.06 9.48
CA ILE A 739 12.77 -38.76 9.89
C ILE A 739 13.89 -37.71 10.06
N TYR A 740 14.60 -37.77 11.18
CA TYR A 740 15.73 -36.88 11.50
C TYR A 740 17.05 -37.65 11.36
N SER A 741 18.08 -37.00 10.81
CA SER A 741 19.42 -37.56 10.71
C SER A 741 20.49 -36.48 10.93
N TRP A 742 21.29 -36.63 11.97
CA TRP A 742 22.34 -35.70 12.35
C TRP A 742 23.74 -36.21 11.99
N SER A 743 24.63 -35.30 11.60
CA SER A 743 26.05 -35.58 11.35
C SER A 743 26.94 -34.41 11.79
N PRO A 744 28.03 -34.63 12.54
CA PRO A 744 28.53 -35.92 12.99
C PRO A 744 27.79 -36.40 14.25
N GLY A 745 27.49 -37.71 14.33
CA GLY A 745 26.71 -38.30 15.43
C GLY A 745 27.54 -38.72 16.66
N ASN A 746 28.86 -38.66 16.60
CA ASN A 746 29.77 -39.23 17.61
C ASN A 746 29.78 -38.48 18.95
N THR A 747 29.29 -37.25 18.98
CA THR A 747 29.16 -36.41 20.17
C THR A 747 27.70 -36.07 20.48
N LEU A 748 26.74 -36.78 19.87
CA LEU A 748 25.31 -36.67 20.12
C LEU A 748 24.82 -37.86 20.95
N SER A 749 23.80 -37.62 21.77
CA SER A 749 23.08 -38.67 22.51
C SER A 749 22.41 -39.70 21.58
N ASP A 750 21.79 -39.24 20.49
CA ASP A 750 21.28 -40.07 19.39
C ASP A 750 21.22 -39.21 18.12
N SER A 751 21.75 -39.71 17.01
CA SER A 751 21.77 -38.97 15.73
C SER A 751 20.47 -39.06 14.92
N THR A 752 19.45 -39.75 15.42
CA THR A 752 18.19 -40.02 14.69
C THR A 752 16.95 -39.40 15.33
N ILE A 753 17.11 -38.76 16.49
CA ILE A 753 16.02 -38.10 17.21
C ILE A 753 15.97 -36.61 16.89
N THR A 754 14.79 -36.01 17.11
CA THR A 754 14.53 -34.59 16.89
C THR A 754 15.41 -33.71 17.76
N ASN A 755 15.50 -34.01 19.07
CA ASN A 755 16.14 -33.13 20.06
C ASN A 755 17.31 -33.85 20.78
N PRO A 756 18.46 -34.07 20.14
CA PRO A 756 19.58 -34.72 20.78
C PRO A 756 20.37 -33.77 21.69
N ILE A 757 20.92 -34.32 22.77
CA ILE A 757 21.96 -33.67 23.57
C ILE A 757 23.31 -33.81 22.87
N ALA A 758 24.01 -32.70 22.65
CA ALA A 758 25.36 -32.63 22.11
C ALA A 758 26.40 -32.39 23.21
N THR A 759 27.53 -33.11 23.20
CA THR A 759 28.66 -32.95 24.13
C THR A 759 30.00 -32.86 23.39
N PRO A 760 30.22 -31.86 22.51
CA PRO A 760 31.47 -31.73 21.77
C PRO A 760 32.63 -31.31 22.68
N THR A 761 33.82 -31.86 22.44
CA THR A 761 35.09 -31.47 23.12
C THR A 761 36.01 -30.61 22.25
N VAL A 762 35.68 -30.50 20.96
CA VAL A 762 36.31 -29.62 19.97
C VAL A 762 35.20 -28.92 19.18
N THR A 763 35.49 -27.77 18.57
CA THR A 763 34.52 -27.05 17.74
C THR A 763 33.97 -27.98 16.66
N THR A 764 32.65 -28.18 16.67
CA THR A 764 31.97 -29.19 15.84
C THR A 764 30.80 -28.53 15.12
N ASN A 765 30.71 -28.75 13.82
CA ASN A 765 29.56 -28.34 13.00
C ASN A 765 28.61 -29.54 12.82
N TYR A 766 27.40 -29.44 13.34
CA TYR A 766 26.35 -30.45 13.23
C TYR A 766 25.39 -30.10 12.10
N THR A 767 25.22 -31.01 11.15
CA THR A 767 24.23 -30.93 10.08
C THR A 767 23.06 -31.86 10.40
N LEU A 768 21.86 -31.30 10.49
CA LEU A 768 20.61 -32.03 10.57
C LEU A 768 20.02 -32.17 9.16
N THR A 769 19.62 -33.37 8.79
CA THR A 769 18.78 -33.66 7.62
C THR A 769 17.41 -34.12 8.09
N VAL A 770 16.34 -33.48 7.59
CA VAL A 770 14.95 -33.85 7.89
C VAL A 770 14.31 -34.37 6.62
N THR A 771 13.74 -35.57 6.66
CA THR A 771 13.06 -36.22 5.53
C THR A 771 11.59 -36.46 5.86
N ASP A 772 10.70 -35.99 5.02
CA ASP A 772 9.28 -36.30 5.10
C ASP A 772 9.03 -37.74 4.61
N THR A 773 8.45 -38.57 5.47
CA THR A 773 8.10 -39.98 5.19
C THR A 773 6.94 -40.15 4.23
N ALA A 774 6.06 -39.16 4.11
CA ALA A 774 4.93 -39.22 3.19
C ALA A 774 5.34 -38.87 1.76
N THR A 775 6.31 -37.96 1.59
CA THR A 775 6.66 -37.37 0.30
C THR A 775 8.07 -37.74 -0.17
N GLY A 776 8.94 -38.20 0.72
CA GLY A 776 10.35 -38.48 0.46
C GLY A 776 11.22 -37.22 0.32
N CYS A 777 10.65 -36.02 0.47
CA CYS A 777 11.39 -34.77 0.35
C CYS A 777 12.29 -34.55 1.57
N SER A 778 13.54 -34.17 1.34
CA SER A 778 14.52 -33.93 2.41
C SER A 778 15.17 -32.55 2.30
N THR A 779 15.42 -31.92 3.45
CA THR A 779 16.26 -30.71 3.56
C THR A 779 17.36 -30.91 4.59
N SER A 780 18.34 -30.02 4.62
CA SER A 780 19.36 -29.99 5.67
C SER A 780 19.64 -28.58 6.19
N ASN A 781 19.90 -28.45 7.49
CA ASN A 781 20.40 -27.23 8.14
C ASN A 781 21.63 -27.57 8.99
N SER A 782 22.55 -26.63 9.22
CA SER A 782 23.78 -26.84 9.96
C SER A 782 24.00 -25.84 11.08
N GLN A 783 24.55 -26.29 12.20
CA GLN A 783 24.75 -25.53 13.43
C GLN A 783 26.17 -25.75 13.96
N THR A 784 26.95 -24.67 14.16
CA THR A 784 28.30 -24.74 14.70
C THR A 784 28.33 -24.50 16.21
N ILE A 785 28.86 -25.47 16.95
CA ILE A 785 29.15 -25.33 18.38
C ILE A 785 30.65 -25.12 18.56
N THR A 786 31.02 -23.95 19.05
CA THR A 786 32.42 -23.61 19.37
C THR A 786 32.74 -24.01 20.80
N THR A 787 33.79 -24.81 21.00
CA THR A 787 34.20 -25.25 22.35
C THR A 787 35.45 -24.53 22.81
N VAL A 788 35.43 -23.99 24.02
CA VAL A 788 36.60 -23.43 24.71
C VAL A 788 37.21 -24.48 25.64
N ALA A 789 38.54 -24.57 25.66
CA ALA A 789 39.25 -25.52 26.51
C ALA A 789 38.97 -25.28 28.00
N ASN A 790 38.74 -26.36 28.74
CA ASN A 790 38.67 -26.30 30.21
C ASN A 790 40.05 -25.94 30.79
N TYR A 791 40.05 -25.23 31.90
CA TYR A 791 41.26 -24.89 32.67
C TYR A 791 41.08 -25.29 34.13
N ILE A 792 42.18 -25.67 34.78
CA ILE A 792 42.22 -25.90 36.24
C ILE A 792 42.82 -24.70 36.93
N LEU A 793 42.35 -24.41 38.14
CA LEU A 793 42.93 -23.40 39.03
C LEU A 793 44.05 -24.02 39.87
N GLN A 794 45.08 -23.24 40.12
CA GLN A 794 46.15 -23.53 41.07
C GLN A 794 46.18 -22.35 42.05
N LEU A 795 45.62 -22.55 43.23
CA LEU A 795 45.56 -21.55 44.28
C LEU A 795 46.74 -21.66 45.25
N THR A 796 46.99 -20.56 45.98
CA THR A 796 47.76 -20.61 47.23
C THR A 796 47.18 -21.71 48.14
N PRO A 797 48.00 -22.65 48.67
CA PRO A 797 47.53 -23.68 49.59
C PRO A 797 46.92 -23.10 50.87
N ASP A 798 46.12 -23.91 51.55
CA ASP A 798 45.67 -23.61 52.92
C ASP A 798 46.89 -23.33 53.80
N ASP A 799 46.81 -22.26 54.59
CA ASP A 799 47.93 -21.78 55.40
C ASP A 799 47.49 -21.44 56.82
N THR A 800 48.44 -21.56 57.75
CA THR A 800 48.26 -21.19 59.16
C THR A 800 49.21 -20.06 59.53
N ILE A 801 48.66 -18.87 59.74
CA ILE A 801 49.43 -17.65 60.02
C ILE A 801 49.21 -17.13 61.43
N CYS A 802 50.02 -16.16 61.84
CA CYS A 802 49.87 -15.46 63.10
C CYS A 802 49.01 -14.20 62.96
N VAL A 803 48.27 -13.83 64.01
CA VAL A 803 47.53 -12.55 64.04
C VAL A 803 48.46 -11.39 63.67
N GLY A 804 48.04 -10.55 62.73
CA GLY A 804 48.80 -9.40 62.22
C GLY A 804 49.67 -9.70 61.00
N ASN A 805 49.83 -10.96 60.59
CA ASN A 805 50.49 -11.32 59.34
C ASN A 805 49.53 -11.18 58.15
N THR A 806 50.09 -10.98 56.96
CA THR A 806 49.36 -10.95 55.69
C THR A 806 49.63 -12.21 54.87
N VAL A 807 48.67 -12.57 54.01
CA VAL A 807 48.81 -13.65 53.03
C VAL A 807 48.68 -13.06 51.64
N ASN A 808 49.59 -13.41 50.74
CA ASN A 808 49.46 -13.08 49.32
C ASN A 808 48.77 -14.25 48.62
N PHE A 809 47.51 -14.08 48.25
CA PHE A 809 46.83 -15.05 47.42
C PHE A 809 47.39 -14.97 46.01
N ASN A 810 47.50 -16.10 45.33
CA ASN A 810 47.85 -16.14 43.93
C ASN A 810 47.02 -17.23 43.24
N VAL A 811 46.52 -16.91 42.06
CA VAL A 811 45.76 -17.83 41.22
C VAL A 811 46.49 -17.97 39.91
N ALA A 812 46.89 -19.19 39.58
CA ALA A 812 47.35 -19.54 38.25
C ALA A 812 46.33 -20.46 37.56
N THR A 813 46.21 -20.34 36.25
CA THR A 813 45.39 -21.23 35.42
C THR A 813 46.30 -22.16 34.61
N SER A 814 45.85 -23.39 34.33
CA SER A 814 46.64 -24.35 33.54
C SER A 814 46.82 -23.97 32.07
N VAL A 815 46.07 -22.99 31.58
CA VAL A 815 46.09 -22.53 30.19
C VAL A 815 46.25 -21.00 30.18
N PRO A 816 47.23 -20.43 29.45
CA PRO A 816 47.35 -18.98 29.34
C PRO A 816 46.10 -18.36 28.70
N GLY A 817 45.64 -17.22 29.23
CA GLY A 817 44.45 -16.55 28.72
C GLY A 817 44.08 -15.30 29.52
N THR A 818 43.05 -14.58 29.06
CA THR A 818 42.45 -13.46 29.78
C THR A 818 41.31 -13.98 30.65
N TYR A 819 41.37 -13.69 31.95
CA TYR A 819 40.40 -14.16 32.93
C TYR A 819 39.92 -13.00 33.81
N SER A 820 38.68 -13.07 34.28
CA SER A 820 38.14 -12.25 35.36
C SER A 820 38.15 -13.05 36.67
N TYR A 821 38.35 -12.37 37.79
CA TYR A 821 38.51 -12.96 39.11
C TYR A 821 37.51 -12.32 40.08
N LEU A 822 36.92 -13.11 40.96
CA LEU A 822 36.06 -12.61 42.04
C LEU A 822 36.22 -13.46 43.31
N TRP A 823 36.70 -12.86 44.38
CA TRP A 823 36.88 -13.48 45.69
C TRP A 823 35.73 -13.15 46.65
N SER A 824 35.27 -14.13 47.42
CA SER A 824 34.25 -13.96 48.45
C SER A 824 34.61 -14.74 49.73
N PRO A 825 34.51 -14.13 50.94
CA PRO A 825 34.14 -12.74 51.20
C PRO A 825 35.30 -11.77 50.92
N GLY A 826 35.03 -10.64 50.26
CA GLY A 826 36.07 -9.68 49.86
C GLY A 826 36.60 -8.76 50.98
N GLY A 827 35.89 -8.65 52.12
CA GLY A 827 36.14 -7.62 53.12
C GLY A 827 37.49 -7.68 53.87
N LEU A 828 38.22 -8.79 53.76
CA LEU A 828 39.55 -8.97 54.35
C LEU A 828 40.69 -8.91 53.31
N LEU A 829 40.35 -8.65 52.04
CA LEU A 829 41.27 -8.65 50.91
C LEU A 829 41.54 -7.22 50.42
N SER A 830 42.73 -6.98 49.86
CA SER A 830 43.09 -5.69 49.27
C SER A 830 42.22 -5.29 48.08
N ASP A 831 41.86 -6.25 47.25
CA ASP A 831 40.94 -6.10 46.11
C ASP A 831 40.38 -7.49 45.74
N SER A 832 39.08 -7.69 45.87
CA SER A 832 38.44 -8.98 45.56
C SER A 832 38.39 -9.33 44.07
N THR A 833 38.85 -8.47 43.16
CA THR A 833 38.67 -8.65 41.70
C THR A 833 39.96 -8.98 40.94
N ILE A 834 41.08 -9.06 41.64
CA ILE A 834 42.40 -9.36 41.05
C ILE A 834 42.83 -10.81 41.31
N PHE A 835 43.77 -11.30 40.51
CA PHE A 835 44.29 -12.67 40.63
C PHE A 835 45.19 -12.88 41.86
N ASN A 836 45.74 -11.81 42.43
CA ASN A 836 46.69 -11.87 43.53
C ASN A 836 46.42 -10.87 44.69
N PRO A 837 45.26 -10.96 45.37
CA PRO A 837 44.97 -10.06 46.48
C PRO A 837 45.79 -10.37 47.72
N ILE A 838 45.97 -9.36 48.55
CA ILE A 838 46.62 -9.49 49.86
C ILE A 838 45.53 -9.55 50.95
N GLY A 839 45.47 -10.66 51.68
CA GLY A 839 44.61 -10.83 52.85
C GLY A 839 45.27 -10.34 54.13
N THR A 840 44.54 -9.57 54.94
CA THR A 840 45.03 -9.06 56.24
C THR A 840 44.14 -9.54 57.39
N PHE A 841 44.73 -10.19 58.40
CA PHE A 841 43.97 -10.89 59.44
C PHE A 841 44.33 -10.42 60.85
N ASN A 842 43.38 -9.70 61.47
CA ASN A 842 43.58 -9.05 62.77
C ASN A 842 42.89 -9.79 63.93
N THR A 843 42.18 -10.88 63.66
CA THR A 843 41.49 -11.68 64.68
C THR A 843 41.78 -13.17 64.47
N PRO A 844 41.95 -13.95 65.56
CA PRO A 844 42.17 -15.39 65.45
C PRO A 844 40.90 -16.12 65.02
N GLY A 845 41.05 -17.13 64.17
CA GLY A 845 39.94 -17.86 63.56
C GLY A 845 40.30 -18.45 62.18
N THR A 846 39.42 -19.27 61.63
CA THR A 846 39.57 -19.78 60.25
C THR A 846 38.71 -18.97 59.30
N ASN A 847 39.33 -18.37 58.30
CA ASN A 847 38.66 -17.59 57.25
C ASN A 847 38.70 -18.41 55.95
N GLN A 848 37.53 -18.66 55.37
CA GLN A 848 37.40 -19.35 54.09
C GLN A 848 37.16 -18.33 52.98
N PHE A 849 37.90 -18.45 51.88
CA PHE A 849 37.72 -17.64 50.68
C PHE A 849 37.41 -18.54 49.48
N ILE A 850 36.38 -18.18 48.73
CA ILE A 850 36.01 -18.81 47.46
C ILE A 850 36.45 -17.86 46.34
N ILE A 851 37.20 -18.36 45.37
CA ILE A 851 37.51 -17.65 44.13
C ILE A 851 36.63 -18.16 43.01
N THR A 852 36.06 -17.24 42.23
CA THR A 852 35.38 -17.49 40.96
C THR A 852 36.23 -16.91 39.84
N VAL A 853 36.70 -17.76 38.91
CA VAL A 853 37.49 -17.34 37.75
C VAL A 853 36.71 -17.62 36.47
N SER A 854 36.53 -16.61 35.61
CA SER A 854 35.83 -16.75 34.33
C SER A 854 36.69 -16.31 33.15
N ASN A 855 36.64 -17.03 32.03
CA ASN A 855 37.25 -16.60 30.76
C ASN A 855 36.22 -16.00 29.77
N GLY A 856 35.02 -15.69 30.25
CA GLY A 856 33.88 -15.24 29.43
C GLY A 856 32.88 -16.35 29.10
N SER A 857 33.34 -17.58 28.85
CA SER A 857 32.47 -18.73 28.52
C SER A 857 32.46 -19.83 29.58
N CYS A 858 33.55 -19.98 30.33
CA CYS A 858 33.74 -20.98 31.36
C CYS A 858 33.97 -20.34 32.72
N ILE A 859 33.37 -20.91 33.76
CA ILE A 859 33.49 -20.46 35.15
C ILE A 859 33.99 -21.62 36.01
N VAL A 860 35.08 -21.40 36.74
CA VAL A 860 35.65 -22.38 37.67
C VAL A 860 35.78 -21.74 39.04
N ASN A 861 35.37 -22.48 40.09
CA ASN A 861 35.46 -22.05 41.47
C ASN A 861 36.45 -22.91 42.24
N ASP A 862 37.19 -22.30 43.17
CA ASP A 862 38.04 -23.02 44.12
C ASP A 862 38.01 -22.34 45.50
N THR A 863 38.47 -23.04 46.54
CA THR A 863 38.40 -22.57 47.93
C THR A 863 39.75 -22.68 48.61
N VAL A 864 40.09 -21.66 49.41
CA VAL A 864 41.28 -21.66 50.29
C VAL A 864 40.88 -21.26 51.70
N ASN A 865 41.44 -21.95 52.70
CA ASN A 865 41.22 -21.68 54.11
C ASN A 865 42.50 -21.12 54.75
N ILE A 866 42.37 -19.98 55.42
CA ILE A 866 43.46 -19.37 56.20
C ILE A 866 43.11 -19.44 57.68
N THR A 867 43.88 -20.22 58.44
CA THR A 867 43.75 -20.33 59.90
C THR A 867 44.70 -19.34 60.58
N VAL A 868 44.14 -18.46 61.42
CA VAL A 868 44.89 -17.39 62.07
C VAL A 868 45.02 -17.71 63.56
N ASN A 869 46.26 -17.95 64.00
CA ASN A 869 46.61 -18.32 65.37
C ASN A 869 47.26 -17.16 66.14
N ILE A 870 47.20 -17.20 67.47
CA ILE A 870 48.00 -16.33 68.34
C ILE A 870 49.37 -16.99 68.51
N CYS A 871 50.37 -16.53 67.75
CA CYS A 871 51.71 -17.10 67.82
C CYS A 871 52.55 -16.45 68.92
N THR A 872 52.57 -17.02 70.12
CA THR A 872 53.61 -16.75 71.12
C THR A 872 54.74 -17.76 70.93
N TYR A 873 55.82 -17.34 70.27
CA TYR A 873 57.00 -18.17 69.99
C TYR A 873 57.65 -18.68 71.29
N ILE A 874 57.57 -20.00 71.55
CA ILE A 874 58.61 -20.90 72.06
C ILE A 874 58.01 -22.32 72.10
N ASN A 875 58.48 -23.21 71.22
CA ASN A 875 58.54 -24.67 71.44
C ASN A 875 59.62 -25.22 70.47
N GLU A 876 60.79 -25.61 70.99
CA GLU A 876 61.14 -26.98 71.38
C GLU A 876 61.29 -27.97 70.19
N LEU A 877 62.14 -27.63 69.22
CA LEU A 877 62.64 -28.51 68.14
C LEU A 877 63.43 -29.72 68.68
N GLY A 878 62.73 -30.75 69.13
CA GLY A 878 63.32 -32.08 69.32
C GLY A 878 62.30 -33.22 69.39
N ASP A 879 61.06 -32.95 68.99
CA ASP A 879 60.03 -33.98 68.78
C ASP A 879 60.00 -34.46 67.31
N LEU A 880 60.83 -33.88 66.43
CA LEU A 880 60.89 -34.21 65.01
C LEU A 880 61.54 -35.58 64.70
N TYR A 881 62.34 -36.12 65.63
CA TYR A 881 63.05 -37.41 65.46
C TYR A 881 62.67 -38.45 66.52
N ASP A 882 61.68 -38.15 67.38
CA ASP A 882 61.16 -39.04 68.42
C ASP A 882 62.26 -39.67 69.32
N ILE A 883 63.29 -38.89 69.65
CA ILE A 883 64.41 -39.33 70.50
C ILE A 883 64.00 -39.18 71.96
N SER A 884 63.94 -40.29 72.68
CA SER A 884 63.60 -40.30 74.10
C SER A 884 64.85 -40.27 74.98
N ILE A 885 64.83 -39.41 76.01
CA ILE A 885 65.88 -39.32 77.03
C ILE A 885 65.25 -39.57 78.39
N PHE A 886 65.49 -40.75 78.97
CA PHE A 886 64.80 -41.19 80.19
C PHE A 886 65.68 -42.07 81.10
N PRO A 887 65.57 -41.95 82.44
CA PRO A 887 64.78 -40.97 83.17
C PRO A 887 65.41 -39.56 83.11
N ASN A 888 64.58 -38.54 83.07
CA ASN A 888 64.99 -37.15 83.19
C ASN A 888 63.91 -36.37 83.96
N PRO A 889 64.09 -36.03 85.25
CA PRO A 889 65.35 -36.06 86.01
C PRO A 889 65.91 -37.48 86.27
N ASN A 890 67.24 -37.59 86.43
CA ASN A 890 67.97 -38.83 86.73
C ASN A 890 68.75 -38.77 88.05
N THR A 891 69.18 -39.91 88.59
CA THR A 891 69.98 -40.01 89.83
C THR A 891 71.47 -40.30 89.57
N GLY A 892 71.94 -40.14 88.34
CA GLY A 892 73.31 -40.45 87.95
C GLY A 892 73.47 -41.17 86.62
N SER A 893 72.43 -41.73 86.01
CA SER A 893 72.50 -42.22 84.63
C SER A 893 71.14 -42.13 83.93
N PHE A 894 71.16 -42.03 82.61
CA PHE A 894 69.95 -41.98 81.78
C PHE A 894 70.21 -42.60 80.41
N ASN A 895 69.16 -43.06 79.74
CA ASN A 895 69.24 -43.63 78.41
C ASN A 895 68.82 -42.61 77.35
N ILE A 896 69.45 -42.67 76.19
CA ILE A 896 69.03 -41.99 74.96
C ILE A 896 68.66 -43.06 73.96
N THR A 897 67.41 -43.06 73.52
CA THR A 897 66.87 -44.05 72.57
C THR A 897 66.38 -43.34 71.31
N LYS A 898 66.83 -43.83 70.16
CA LYS A 898 66.35 -43.41 68.84
C LYS A 898 65.34 -44.41 68.27
N PRO A 899 64.36 -43.96 67.46
CA PRO A 899 63.39 -44.87 66.85
C PRO A 899 64.05 -45.70 65.74
N ALA A 900 63.50 -46.89 65.45
CA ALA A 900 64.10 -47.87 64.55
C ALA A 900 64.23 -47.41 63.10
N ASN A 901 63.42 -46.43 62.69
CA ASN A 901 63.45 -45.81 61.36
C ASN A 901 64.55 -44.75 61.20
N LEU A 902 65.20 -44.31 62.28
CA LEU A 902 66.28 -43.32 62.20
C LEU A 902 67.61 -44.01 61.86
N ASP A 903 67.90 -44.10 60.57
CA ASP A 903 69.07 -44.81 60.01
C ASP A 903 70.33 -43.92 59.93
N GLN A 904 70.62 -43.18 61.00
CA GLN A 904 71.84 -42.36 61.14
C GLN A 904 72.49 -42.57 62.50
N SER A 905 73.79 -42.25 62.60
CA SER A 905 74.49 -42.18 63.90
C SER A 905 74.19 -40.83 64.56
N ILE A 906 74.06 -40.81 65.88
CA ILE A 906 73.82 -39.61 66.67
C ILE A 906 75.09 -39.30 67.47
N ASN A 907 75.67 -38.12 67.24
CA ASN A 907 76.75 -37.61 68.08
C ASN A 907 76.13 -36.90 69.29
N ILE A 908 76.57 -37.28 70.48
CA ILE A 908 75.99 -36.88 71.76
C ILE A 908 77.09 -36.17 72.54
N GLN A 909 76.85 -34.92 72.91
CA GLN A 909 77.76 -34.12 73.73
C GLN A 909 77.01 -33.58 74.93
N LEU A 910 77.53 -33.79 76.15
CA LEU A 910 76.90 -33.30 77.38
C LEU A 910 77.73 -32.17 78.00
N TYR A 911 77.08 -31.06 78.32
CA TYR A 911 77.71 -29.86 78.87
C TYR A 911 77.16 -29.50 80.26
N THR A 912 78.00 -28.93 81.11
CA THR A 912 77.53 -28.22 82.32
C THR A 912 76.81 -26.92 81.93
N VAL A 913 76.10 -26.28 82.87
CA VAL A 913 75.46 -24.98 82.61
C VAL A 913 76.45 -23.86 82.28
N GLU A 914 77.72 -23.99 82.68
CA GLU A 914 78.81 -23.09 82.33
C GLU A 914 79.45 -23.40 80.96
N GLY A 915 78.92 -24.38 80.22
CA GLY A 915 79.37 -24.74 78.87
C GLY A 915 80.60 -25.64 78.82
N LYS A 916 80.99 -26.28 79.93
CA LYS A 916 82.10 -27.25 79.95
C LYS A 916 81.63 -28.62 79.46
N LEU A 917 82.30 -29.18 78.45
CA LEU A 917 82.02 -30.53 77.94
C LEU A 917 82.40 -31.60 78.98
N ILE A 918 81.47 -32.50 79.28
CA ILE A 918 81.57 -33.57 80.28
C ILE A 918 81.88 -34.90 79.60
N LEU A 919 81.14 -35.22 78.54
CA LEU A 919 81.35 -36.41 77.75
C LEU A 919 80.95 -36.16 76.30
N GLU A 920 81.54 -36.95 75.42
CA GLU A 920 81.17 -37.05 74.03
C GLU A 920 81.10 -38.53 73.65
N GLU A 921 79.98 -38.94 73.07
CA GLU A 921 79.71 -40.31 72.66
C GLU A 921 79.00 -40.32 71.30
N THR A 922 79.03 -41.45 70.61
CA THR A 922 78.28 -41.64 69.37
C THR A 922 77.41 -42.89 69.47
N LEU A 923 76.09 -42.70 69.36
CA LEU A 923 75.14 -43.78 69.19
C LEU A 923 75.15 -44.18 67.71
N ASN A 924 75.78 -45.31 67.39
CA ASN A 924 75.96 -45.74 66.00
C ASN A 924 74.63 -46.10 65.33
N LYS A 925 74.60 -46.02 64.00
CA LYS A 925 73.46 -46.40 63.14
C LYS A 925 72.79 -47.73 63.54
N SER A 926 73.58 -48.76 63.89
CA SER A 926 73.11 -50.11 64.23
C SER A 926 72.61 -50.29 65.67
N GLN A 927 72.67 -49.27 66.53
CA GLN A 927 72.27 -49.32 67.94
C GLN A 927 71.03 -48.44 68.15
N SER A 928 70.02 -48.95 68.88
CA SER A 928 68.79 -48.19 69.16
C SER A 928 68.89 -47.33 70.42
N THR A 929 69.73 -47.71 71.39
CA THR A 929 69.84 -47.05 72.69
C THR A 929 71.30 -47.00 73.15
N THR A 930 71.69 -45.90 73.82
CA THR A 930 72.90 -45.84 74.65
C THR A 930 72.56 -45.36 76.06
N ASN A 931 73.35 -45.79 77.04
CA ASN A 931 73.25 -45.35 78.43
C ASN A 931 74.38 -44.36 78.74
N ILE A 932 74.00 -43.21 79.28
CA ILE A 932 74.91 -42.14 79.67
C ILE A 932 75.04 -42.14 81.20
N ASP A 933 76.24 -42.42 81.71
CA ASP A 933 76.56 -42.40 83.14
C ASP A 933 77.25 -41.08 83.53
N ILE A 934 76.59 -40.32 84.38
CA ILE A 934 77.07 -39.07 84.98
C ILE A 934 77.10 -39.14 86.51
N SER A 935 77.14 -40.35 87.08
CA SER A 935 77.10 -40.60 88.53
C SER A 935 78.19 -39.84 89.29
N LYS A 936 79.36 -39.62 88.67
CA LYS A 936 80.50 -38.88 89.22
C LYS A 936 80.39 -37.34 89.14
N GLN A 937 79.41 -36.79 88.42
CA GLN A 937 79.20 -35.35 88.29
C GLN A 937 78.33 -34.80 89.43
N SER A 938 78.42 -33.49 89.73
CA SER A 938 77.59 -32.87 90.77
C SER A 938 76.08 -32.91 90.43
N LYS A 939 75.21 -32.81 91.43
CA LYS A 939 73.76 -32.64 91.18
C LYS A 939 73.51 -31.28 90.55
N GLY A 940 72.58 -31.19 89.59
CA GLY A 940 72.33 -29.95 88.85
C GLY A 940 71.75 -30.15 87.45
N LEU A 941 71.60 -29.03 86.75
CA LEU A 941 71.14 -28.99 85.35
C LEU A 941 72.33 -29.19 84.40
N TYR A 942 72.08 -29.90 83.31
CA TYR A 942 73.02 -30.16 82.22
C TYR A 942 72.34 -29.93 80.88
N PHE A 943 73.12 -29.62 79.85
CA PHE A 943 72.62 -29.49 78.49
C PHE A 943 73.20 -30.60 77.63
N ILE A 944 72.33 -31.39 77.00
CA ILE A 944 72.74 -32.40 76.04
C ILE A 944 72.52 -31.89 74.63
N HIS A 945 73.59 -31.87 73.86
CA HIS A 945 73.61 -31.53 72.46
C HIS A 945 73.60 -32.82 71.66
N LEU A 946 72.60 -33.00 70.82
CA LEU A 946 72.48 -34.13 69.90
C LEU A 946 72.70 -33.62 68.49
N ARG A 947 73.57 -34.29 67.72
CA ARG A 947 73.80 -33.97 66.31
C ARG A 947 73.52 -35.19 65.45
N ILE A 948 72.68 -35.02 64.42
CA ILE A 948 72.27 -36.05 63.48
C ILE A 948 72.53 -35.47 62.09
N GLY A 949 73.54 -35.98 61.39
CA GLY A 949 74.06 -35.32 60.18
C GLY A 949 74.50 -33.88 60.45
N ASP A 950 73.87 -32.92 59.78
CA ASP A 950 74.13 -31.49 59.95
C ASP A 950 73.21 -30.79 60.96
N GLU A 951 72.17 -31.46 61.45
CA GLU A 951 71.21 -30.89 62.38
C GLU A 951 71.65 -31.02 63.84
N LYS A 952 71.37 -29.99 64.65
CA LYS A 952 71.75 -29.92 66.07
C LYS A 952 70.54 -29.62 66.94
N PHE A 953 70.40 -30.39 68.02
CA PHE A 953 69.32 -30.26 69.00
C PHE A 953 69.92 -30.10 70.40
N VAL A 954 69.24 -29.35 71.26
CA VAL A 954 69.66 -29.17 72.67
C VAL A 954 68.50 -29.54 73.59
N ARG A 955 68.75 -30.41 74.57
CA ARG A 955 67.79 -30.79 75.61
C ARG A 955 68.40 -30.54 77.00
N LYS A 956 67.54 -30.24 77.97
CA LYS A 956 67.91 -30.06 79.37
C LYS A 956 67.84 -31.39 80.10
N ILE A 957 68.91 -31.77 80.79
CA ILE A 957 68.99 -32.98 81.62
C ILE A 957 69.18 -32.56 83.07
N MET A 958 68.33 -33.04 83.97
CA MET A 958 68.41 -32.74 85.39
C MET A 958 68.94 -33.95 86.15
N LYS A 959 70.04 -33.79 86.91
CA LYS A 959 70.52 -34.81 87.85
C LYS A 959 70.15 -34.40 89.28
N ASN A 960 69.35 -35.25 89.94
CA ASN A 960 68.84 -35.06 91.29
C ASN A 960 69.74 -35.62 92.39
#